data_AF-A0A3C0UQ22-F1
#
_entry.id   AF-A0A3C0UQ22-F1
#
_cell.length_a   1.000
_cell.length_b   1.000
_cell.length_c   1.000
_cell.angle_alpha   90.00
_cell.angle_beta   90.00
_cell.angle_gamma   90.00
#
_symmetry.space_group_name_H-M   'P 1'
#
loop_
_entity.id
_entity.type
_entity.pdbx_description
1 polymer ?
#
loop_
_entity_poly.entity_id
_entity_poly.type
_entity_poly.pdbx_seq_one_letter_code
_entity_poly.pdbx_strand_id
1 'polypeptide(L)'
;MRLKLLNFVVIFTAFTSSLLAQTPAVKLIKEGFIYETAPFPECHASSIVELGKDHLMATWFGGTHERHPDVCIWTSESKNGKWSAPKKMADGVMDASTRHPTWNPVLFKSKAGKLFLYYKVGPNPREWWGMVMTSTDNGKTWSKAEKLPEGFLGPIKNKSVQLANGDILHPTSFESNDEKIWNVYLEKTDKDGKNWQKIMIDNGSFGAIQPSILTYPDGRLQLLCRSRQNVVVETWSSDGGKTWSKVAGTSLPNPNSGTDAVTLKNGTQLIVYNPLIRGKEWSNGRQKLRLAASTDGKEWRDIYVFEDEPKGEFSYPAIIQSSDGLVHVTYTHHRTKVKYVVLDIPNVLPPKAVGPTPTKAQMGWHEMEQNAFIHFTTNTFTDLEWGYGDEKPSIFNPTQTNVEQWIKTLKDAGFKGAILTSKHHDGFCLFPSKYTEHSIKNSPYKNGQGDLVKEVAEACKKYGLKFGVYLSPWDRNHPEYGKPGYVEYYRNQLKEIFENYGSIFEMWFDGANGGDGYYGGAREKRRIDGRTYYDWPTTLQMVRKFNPEVIFFSDAGPGVRWVGNERGIAGETNWNSITPDTLYAGKGGIEKLLNTGSADGTHWIPAEVDVSIRPGWFYHAKEDQKVRTPENLFDIYLTSVGRGSTLLLNVPPDRRGLIHENDVKALTGWKEMIDREFKTNLALKTKATASSHRGKVANYAASNVTDGDKNTYWTTNDDVTTGSVEIDLGKAQTVKYVTLKEHIQLGQRVKAFTVEAWQNGQWQKIANATTIGYKRILKLAPVTTQKIRVSITESKACPVISEVEVY
;
A
#
# COMPACT_ATOMS: atom_id res chain seq x y z
N MET A 1 59.70 34.09 4.74
CA MET A 1 58.43 34.73 4.32
C MET A 1 57.31 34.13 5.16
N ARG A 2 56.65 34.94 6.00
CA ARG A 2 55.59 34.50 6.93
C ARG A 2 54.37 34.03 6.15
N LEU A 3 53.76 32.89 6.50
CA LEU A 3 52.34 32.67 6.25
C LEU A 3 51.72 31.93 7.44
N LYS A 4 50.70 32.58 8.03
CA LYS A 4 49.93 32.16 9.19
C LYS A 4 48.95 31.05 8.76
N LEU A 5 48.90 29.93 9.48
CA LEU A 5 47.72 29.05 9.46
C LEU A 5 46.79 29.48 10.61
N LEU A 6 45.60 29.93 10.23
CA LEU A 6 44.52 30.33 11.14
C LEU A 6 43.73 29.08 11.52
N ASN A 7 43.65 28.78 12.82
CA ASN A 7 42.78 27.74 13.37
C ASN A 7 41.32 28.16 13.23
N PHE A 8 40.52 27.40 12.45
CA PHE A 8 39.07 27.46 12.51
C PHE A 8 38.57 26.37 13.46
N VAL A 9 38.18 26.76 14.67
CA VAL A 9 37.40 25.94 15.58
C VAL A 9 35.94 26.03 15.13
N VAL A 10 35.45 25.01 14.42
CA VAL A 10 34.03 24.85 14.12
C VAL A 10 33.37 24.20 15.33
N ILE A 11 32.68 24.99 16.13
CA ILE A 11 31.81 24.51 17.21
C ILE A 11 30.55 23.93 16.55
N PHE A 12 30.47 22.60 16.49
CA PHE A 12 29.23 21.89 16.17
C PHE A 12 28.30 21.96 17.40
N THR A 13 27.45 23.00 17.47
CA THR A 13 26.25 22.95 18.32
C THR A 13 25.23 22.03 17.65
N ALA A 14 25.17 20.78 18.11
CA ALA A 14 24.13 19.84 17.76
C ALA A 14 22.79 20.31 18.38
N PHE A 15 21.99 21.04 17.60
CA PHE A 15 20.56 21.17 17.88
C PHE A 15 19.90 19.85 17.51
N THR A 16 19.63 19.01 18.49
CA THR A 16 18.72 17.87 18.34
C THR A 16 17.29 18.38 18.24
N SER A 17 16.86 18.77 17.04
CA SER A 17 15.45 18.88 16.72
C SER A 17 14.92 17.47 16.47
N SER A 18 14.46 16.79 17.52
CA SER A 18 13.60 15.61 17.37
C SER A 18 12.25 16.09 16.85
N LEU A 19 12.15 16.24 15.52
CA LEU A 19 10.89 16.22 14.79
C LEU A 19 10.30 14.83 15.02
N LEU A 20 9.39 14.73 16.00
CA LEU A 20 8.46 13.62 16.09
C LEU A 20 7.48 13.78 14.93
N ALA A 21 7.89 13.30 13.74
CA ALA A 21 6.91 12.88 12.75
C ALA A 21 5.92 11.95 13.47
N GLN A 22 4.63 12.04 13.15
CA GLN A 22 3.71 10.97 13.52
C GLN A 22 4.25 9.72 12.83
N THR A 23 4.94 8.94 13.65
CA THR A 23 5.42 7.63 13.33
C THR A 23 4.29 6.92 12.58
N PRO A 24 4.56 6.25 11.45
CA PRO A 24 3.56 5.37 10.84
C PRO A 24 2.93 4.55 11.96
N ALA A 25 1.66 4.17 11.80
CA ALA A 25 0.93 3.41 12.82
C ALA A 25 1.72 2.22 13.40
N VAL A 26 2.76 1.75 12.72
CA VAL A 26 3.93 1.06 13.26
C VAL A 26 5.21 1.65 12.65
N LYS A 27 6.24 2.01 13.45
CA LYS A 27 7.58 2.38 12.93
C LYS A 27 8.39 1.14 12.62
N LEU A 28 9.01 1.09 11.44
CA LEU A 28 10.16 0.21 11.24
C LEU A 28 11.40 0.85 11.85
N ILE A 29 12.02 0.19 12.83
CA ILE A 29 13.28 0.62 13.45
C ILE A 29 14.46 -0.05 12.75
N LYS A 30 14.33 -1.34 12.45
CA LYS A 30 15.40 -2.14 11.83
C LYS A 30 14.83 -3.37 11.16
N GLU A 31 15.41 -3.77 10.04
CA GLU A 31 15.24 -5.11 9.48
C GLU A 31 16.56 -5.65 8.93
N GLY A 32 16.63 -6.98 8.72
CA GLY A 32 17.77 -7.67 8.13
C GLY A 32 17.73 -9.17 8.45
N PHE A 33 18.78 -9.90 8.09
CA PHE A 33 18.93 -11.30 8.48
C PHE A 33 19.77 -11.44 9.75
N ILE A 34 19.53 -12.50 10.53
CA ILE A 34 20.37 -12.83 11.70
C ILE A 34 21.78 -13.22 11.24
N TYR A 35 21.90 -13.83 10.06
CA TYR A 35 23.16 -14.23 9.44
C TYR A 35 23.02 -14.16 7.92
N GLU A 36 24.14 -13.91 7.24
CA GLU A 36 24.19 -13.94 5.76
C GLU A 36 24.56 -15.30 5.21
N THR A 37 25.46 -16.00 5.91
CA THR A 37 25.93 -17.34 5.57
C THR A 37 25.67 -18.30 6.72
N ALA A 38 25.18 -19.49 6.41
CA ALA A 38 24.93 -20.55 7.38
C ALA A 38 25.74 -21.81 7.05
N PRO A 39 26.10 -22.62 8.05
CA PRO A 39 26.71 -23.93 7.85
C PRO A 39 25.69 -25.02 7.45
N PHE A 40 24.46 -24.63 7.11
CA PHE A 40 23.36 -25.50 6.73
C PHE A 40 22.60 -24.89 5.55
N PRO A 41 22.05 -25.69 4.64
CA PRO A 41 21.24 -25.21 3.52
C PRO A 41 19.80 -24.86 3.92
N GLU A 42 19.21 -25.55 4.91
CA GLU A 42 17.85 -25.29 5.39
C GLU A 42 17.80 -24.95 6.88
N CYS A 43 16.85 -24.08 7.25
CA CYS A 43 16.53 -23.68 8.61
C CYS A 43 15.04 -23.41 8.79
N HIS A 44 14.56 -23.55 10.02
CA HIS A 44 13.15 -23.33 10.32
C HIS A 44 12.87 -23.09 11.81
N ALA A 45 11.66 -22.60 12.09
CA ALA A 45 11.07 -22.42 13.42
C ALA A 45 11.96 -21.63 14.40
N SER A 46 12.10 -20.33 14.15
CA SER A 46 12.84 -19.43 15.03
C SER A 46 12.14 -19.18 16.37
N SER A 47 12.91 -18.85 17.39
CA SER A 47 12.48 -18.30 18.70
C SER A 47 13.46 -17.21 19.13
N ILE A 48 13.01 -16.23 19.91
CA ILE A 48 13.82 -15.08 20.35
C ILE A 48 13.51 -14.74 21.82
N VAL A 49 14.51 -14.28 22.57
CA VAL A 49 14.39 -13.80 23.94
C VAL A 49 15.31 -12.61 24.21
N GLU A 50 14.90 -11.73 25.12
CA GLU A 50 15.78 -10.67 25.65
C GLU A 50 16.65 -11.21 26.80
N LEU A 51 17.96 -11.04 26.68
CA LEU A 51 18.94 -11.38 27.71
C LEU A 51 19.27 -10.19 28.61
N GLY A 52 19.14 -8.99 28.09
CA GLY A 52 19.31 -7.72 28.79
C GLY A 52 19.10 -6.57 27.81
N LYS A 53 19.27 -5.34 28.28
CA LYS A 53 19.17 -4.15 27.42
C LYS A 53 20.10 -4.29 26.22
N ASP A 54 19.57 -4.13 25.01
CA ASP A 54 20.28 -4.25 23.73
C ASP A 54 21.01 -5.60 23.53
N HIS A 55 20.61 -6.64 24.27
CA HIS A 55 21.18 -7.99 24.21
C HIS A 55 20.07 -9.03 24.02
N LEU A 56 20.00 -9.61 22.83
CA LEU A 56 19.01 -10.63 22.47
C LEU A 56 19.68 -11.97 22.16
N MET A 57 18.93 -13.05 22.27
CA MET A 57 19.32 -14.35 21.73
C MET A 57 18.19 -14.89 20.87
N ALA A 58 18.54 -15.40 19.69
CA ALA A 58 17.66 -16.13 18.80
C ALA A 58 18.12 -17.58 18.66
N THR A 59 17.18 -18.47 18.40
CA THR A 59 17.41 -19.90 18.14
C THR A 59 16.53 -20.40 17.00
N TRP A 60 16.95 -21.43 16.29
CA TRP A 60 16.21 -22.12 15.23
C TRP A 60 16.80 -23.52 15.03
N PHE A 61 16.12 -24.40 14.29
CA PHE A 61 16.73 -25.65 13.86
C PHE A 61 17.20 -25.54 12.40
N GLY A 62 18.29 -26.22 12.05
CA GLY A 62 18.87 -26.17 10.71
C GLY A 62 19.81 -27.34 10.41
N GLY A 63 19.81 -27.78 9.15
CA GLY A 63 20.53 -28.96 8.65
C GLY A 63 20.31 -29.12 7.15
N THR A 64 20.54 -30.31 6.63
CA THR A 64 20.42 -30.60 5.18
C THR A 64 19.01 -30.35 4.65
N HIS A 65 18.00 -30.89 5.34
CA HIS A 65 16.58 -30.56 5.15
C HIS A 65 15.82 -31.02 6.41
N GLU A 66 14.59 -30.56 6.59
CA GLU A 66 13.74 -31.00 7.71
C GLU A 66 13.61 -32.54 7.76
N ARG A 67 13.64 -33.12 8.97
CA ARG A 67 13.74 -34.58 9.27
C ARG A 67 15.10 -35.22 9.04
N HIS A 68 16.04 -34.58 8.37
CA HIS A 68 17.35 -35.19 8.16
C HIS A 68 18.09 -35.34 9.51
N PRO A 69 18.76 -36.48 9.80
CA PRO A 69 19.42 -36.72 11.08
C PRO A 69 20.46 -35.66 11.49
N ASP A 70 20.96 -34.86 10.55
CA ASP A 70 21.94 -33.81 10.82
C ASP A 70 21.36 -32.50 11.36
N VAL A 71 20.02 -32.37 11.42
CA VAL A 71 19.34 -31.15 11.86
C VAL A 71 19.67 -30.86 13.33
N CYS A 72 20.36 -29.74 13.54
CA CYS A 72 20.80 -29.26 14.85
C CYS A 72 19.97 -28.06 15.31
N ILE A 73 20.03 -27.76 16.61
CA ILE A 73 19.62 -26.48 17.17
C ILE A 73 20.78 -25.50 17.07
N TRP A 74 20.52 -24.31 16.55
CA TRP A 74 21.49 -23.24 16.37
C TRP A 74 21.03 -22.00 17.12
N THR A 75 21.98 -21.24 17.67
CA THR A 75 21.71 -19.95 18.30
C THR A 75 22.57 -18.84 17.71
N SER A 76 22.12 -17.60 17.90
CA SER A 76 22.94 -16.41 17.71
C SER A 76 22.56 -15.36 18.75
N GLU A 77 23.55 -14.59 19.19
CA GLU A 77 23.36 -13.48 20.11
C GLU A 77 23.46 -12.16 19.36
N SER A 78 22.55 -11.23 19.65
CA SER A 78 22.66 -9.85 19.22
C SER A 78 23.19 -9.02 20.38
N LYS A 79 24.32 -8.34 20.20
CA LYS A 79 24.84 -7.34 21.15
C LYS A 79 24.96 -6.01 20.45
N ASN A 80 24.31 -4.97 21.00
CA ASN A 80 24.26 -3.63 20.38
C ASN A 80 23.78 -3.70 18.92
N GLY A 81 22.78 -4.54 18.66
CA GLY A 81 22.17 -4.73 17.34
C GLY A 81 23.01 -5.53 16.33
N LYS A 82 24.17 -6.10 16.70
CA LYS A 82 24.98 -6.95 15.83
C LYS A 82 24.85 -8.42 16.22
N TRP A 83 24.42 -9.25 15.28
CA TRP A 83 24.29 -10.69 15.46
C TRP A 83 25.65 -11.40 15.33
N SER A 84 25.88 -12.38 16.20
CA SER A 84 26.98 -13.34 16.07
C SER A 84 26.71 -14.34 14.94
N ALA A 85 27.76 -15.05 14.51
CA ALA A 85 27.58 -16.21 13.64
C ALA A 85 26.76 -17.32 14.35
N PRO A 86 26.05 -18.17 13.58
CA PRO A 86 25.33 -19.33 14.13
C PRO A 86 26.23 -20.26 14.95
N LYS A 87 25.84 -20.57 16.18
CA LYS A 87 26.50 -21.52 17.07
C LYS A 87 25.62 -22.74 17.31
N LYS A 88 26.16 -23.93 17.08
CA LYS A 88 25.47 -25.20 17.33
C LYS A 88 25.28 -25.40 18.85
N MET A 89 24.06 -25.68 19.27
CA MET A 89 23.68 -25.88 20.68
C MET A 89 23.30 -27.32 21.01
N ALA A 90 22.62 -28.01 20.10
CA ALA A 90 22.25 -29.41 20.26
C ALA A 90 22.26 -30.09 18.88
N ASP A 91 22.69 -31.35 18.82
CA ASP A 91 22.88 -32.08 17.56
C ASP A 91 22.09 -33.40 17.48
N GLY A 92 21.40 -33.78 18.55
CA GLY A 92 20.54 -34.98 18.59
C GLY A 92 21.31 -36.30 18.57
N VAL A 93 22.61 -36.28 18.85
CA VAL A 93 23.42 -37.49 19.04
C VAL A 93 23.00 -38.14 20.36
N MET A 94 22.59 -39.42 20.28
CA MET A 94 22.17 -40.21 21.43
C MET A 94 23.29 -41.15 21.88
N ASP A 95 23.94 -41.79 20.91
CA ASP A 95 25.06 -42.71 21.08
C ASP A 95 25.93 -42.73 19.80
N ALA A 96 26.92 -43.63 19.74
CA ALA A 96 27.85 -43.73 18.62
C ALA A 96 27.20 -44.08 17.26
N SER A 97 26.01 -44.66 17.26
CA SER A 97 25.29 -45.14 16.08
C SER A 97 23.97 -44.42 15.83
N THR A 98 23.38 -43.80 16.85
CA THR A 98 22.04 -43.21 16.79
C THR A 98 22.10 -41.69 16.86
N ARG A 99 21.58 -41.04 15.83
CA ARG A 99 21.36 -39.61 15.78
C ARG A 99 19.96 -39.31 15.26
N HIS A 100 19.22 -38.49 15.98
CA HIS A 100 17.91 -38.02 15.56
C HIS A 100 17.95 -36.52 15.25
N PRO A 101 17.10 -36.03 14.33
CA PRO A 101 16.94 -34.61 14.13
C PRO A 101 16.45 -33.93 15.40
N THR A 102 16.84 -32.67 15.56
CA THR A 102 16.36 -31.77 16.60
C THR A 102 15.31 -30.80 16.06
N TRP A 103 14.38 -30.35 16.90
CA TRP A 103 13.20 -29.62 16.44
C TRP A 103 12.74 -28.51 17.40
N ASN A 104 12.02 -27.54 16.83
CA ASN A 104 11.21 -26.53 17.52
C ASN A 104 11.86 -26.00 18.81
N PRO A 105 13.04 -25.36 18.70
CA PRO A 105 13.69 -24.76 19.85
C PRO A 105 12.88 -23.56 20.35
N VAL A 106 12.76 -23.44 21.66
CA VAL A 106 12.02 -22.37 22.34
C VAL A 106 12.90 -21.81 23.45
N LEU A 107 13.22 -20.53 23.34
CA LEU A 107 13.86 -19.77 24.41
C LEU A 107 12.80 -19.20 25.35
N PHE A 108 13.08 -19.28 26.65
CA PHE A 108 12.26 -18.68 27.68
C PHE A 108 13.14 -18.22 28.83
N LYS A 109 12.96 -16.98 29.29
CA LYS A 109 13.67 -16.44 30.45
C LYS A 109 12.68 -16.18 31.56
N SER A 110 12.88 -16.81 32.72
CA SER A 110 12.02 -16.59 33.88
C SER A 110 12.26 -15.20 34.49
N LYS A 111 11.32 -14.74 35.31
CA LYS A 111 11.44 -13.48 36.06
C LYS A 111 12.65 -13.46 37.01
N ALA A 112 13.13 -14.63 37.45
CA ALA A 112 14.34 -14.78 38.25
C ALA A 112 15.63 -14.74 37.41
N GLY A 113 15.54 -14.59 36.09
CA GLY A 113 16.67 -14.48 35.18
C GLY A 113 17.22 -15.81 34.66
N LYS A 114 16.66 -16.95 35.08
CA LYS A 114 17.04 -18.27 34.56
C LYS A 114 16.56 -18.43 33.13
N LEU A 115 17.49 -18.71 32.23
CA LEU A 115 17.24 -18.93 30.81
C LEU A 115 17.05 -20.43 30.55
N PHE A 116 16.05 -20.77 29.76
CA PHE A 116 15.71 -22.12 29.34
C PHE A 116 15.77 -22.19 27.81
N LEU A 117 16.34 -23.28 27.31
CA LEU A 117 16.25 -23.71 25.91
C LEU A 117 15.56 -25.06 25.88
N TYR A 118 14.28 -25.05 25.50
CA TYR A 118 13.52 -26.27 25.23
C TYR A 118 13.66 -26.64 23.76
N TYR A 119 13.84 -27.92 23.44
CA TYR A 119 13.87 -28.41 22.07
C TYR A 119 13.42 -29.88 22.05
N LYS A 120 13.20 -30.45 20.87
CA LYS A 120 12.70 -31.84 20.76
C LYS A 120 13.74 -32.65 20.02
N VAL A 121 13.81 -33.94 20.33
CA VAL A 121 14.65 -34.91 19.63
C VAL A 121 13.76 -36.09 19.25
N GLY A 122 13.94 -36.59 18.03
CA GLY A 122 13.22 -37.77 17.55
C GLY A 122 13.02 -37.73 16.04
N PRO A 123 12.62 -38.84 15.42
CA PRO A 123 12.54 -38.95 13.96
C PRO A 123 11.47 -38.03 13.36
N ASN A 124 10.42 -37.69 14.11
CA ASN A 124 9.33 -36.84 13.64
C ASN A 124 8.46 -36.30 14.81
N PRO A 125 7.52 -35.37 14.54
CA PRO A 125 6.66 -34.75 15.56
C PRO A 125 5.75 -35.68 16.39
N ARG A 126 5.57 -36.94 15.97
CA ARG A 126 4.67 -37.91 16.65
C ARG A 126 5.44 -38.79 17.64
N GLU A 127 6.74 -38.96 17.41
CA GLU A 127 7.63 -39.86 18.15
C GLU A 127 8.74 -39.12 18.92
N TRP A 128 8.77 -37.79 18.86
CA TRP A 128 9.77 -37.00 19.56
C TRP A 128 9.55 -36.96 21.08
N TRP A 129 10.56 -36.50 21.80
CA TRP A 129 10.47 -36.15 23.22
C TRP A 129 11.05 -34.77 23.47
N GLY A 130 10.65 -34.15 24.58
CA GLY A 130 11.18 -32.86 25.00
C GLY A 130 12.53 -32.98 25.68
N MET A 131 13.40 -32.01 25.39
CA MET A 131 14.69 -31.79 26.02
C MET A 131 14.75 -30.36 26.56
N VAL A 132 15.53 -30.14 27.61
CA VAL A 132 15.79 -28.82 28.18
C VAL A 132 17.27 -28.64 28.51
N MET A 133 17.76 -27.43 28.24
CA MET A 133 19.02 -26.91 28.77
C MET A 133 18.73 -25.61 29.51
N THR A 134 19.50 -25.31 30.56
CA THR A 134 19.32 -24.09 31.34
C THR A 134 20.61 -23.31 31.50
N SER A 135 20.49 -22.01 31.69
CA SER A 135 21.60 -21.10 31.93
C SER A 135 21.22 -20.07 33.00
N THR A 136 22.16 -19.75 33.87
CA THR A 136 22.03 -18.71 34.92
C THR A 136 22.86 -17.47 34.63
N ASP A 137 23.60 -17.44 33.51
CA ASP A 137 24.55 -16.39 33.15
C ASP A 137 24.26 -15.78 31.76
N ASN A 138 22.98 -15.77 31.36
CA ASN A 138 22.49 -15.29 30.06
C ASN A 138 23.08 -16.05 28.85
N GLY A 139 23.24 -17.37 28.98
CA GLY A 139 23.61 -18.24 27.88
C GLY A 139 25.10 -18.32 27.59
N LYS A 140 25.97 -17.78 28.47
CA LYS A 140 27.43 -17.94 28.35
C LYS A 140 27.80 -19.39 28.63
N THR A 141 27.23 -19.98 29.67
CA THR A 141 27.32 -21.40 30.01
C THR A 141 25.93 -22.03 30.08
N TRP A 142 25.86 -23.32 29.75
CA TRP A 142 24.63 -24.09 29.73
C TRP A 142 24.80 -25.38 30.52
N SER A 143 23.74 -25.82 31.19
CA SER A 143 23.66 -27.15 31.78
C SER A 143 23.80 -28.23 30.70
N LYS A 144 24.05 -29.48 31.13
CA LYS A 144 23.84 -30.62 30.22
C LYS A 144 22.39 -30.64 29.75
N ALA A 145 22.17 -31.18 28.57
CA ALA A 145 20.83 -31.43 28.05
C ALA A 145 20.16 -32.53 28.87
N GLU A 146 18.95 -32.27 29.34
CA GLU A 146 18.14 -33.20 30.12
C GLU A 146 16.85 -33.52 29.38
N LYS A 147 16.46 -34.79 29.38
CA LYS A 147 15.16 -35.22 28.87
C LYS A 147 14.07 -34.77 29.84
N LEU A 148 12.98 -34.21 29.31
CA LEU A 148 11.82 -33.87 30.12
C LEU A 148 11.18 -35.13 30.72
N PRO A 149 10.44 -35.01 31.85
CA PRO A 149 9.78 -36.15 32.45
C PRO A 149 8.88 -36.88 31.45
N GLU A 150 8.73 -38.19 31.63
CA GLU A 150 7.94 -39.02 30.73
C GLU A 150 6.52 -38.47 30.57
N GLY A 151 6.05 -38.40 29.32
CA GLY A 151 4.75 -37.84 28.97
C GLY A 151 4.72 -36.32 28.79
N PHE A 152 5.79 -35.58 29.07
CA PHE A 152 5.86 -34.12 28.89
C PHE A 152 6.74 -33.72 27.71
N LEU A 153 6.32 -32.70 26.96
CA LEU A 153 7.00 -32.24 25.74
C LEU A 153 7.58 -30.82 25.87
N GLY A 154 7.17 -30.09 26.91
CA GLY A 154 7.48 -28.68 27.05
C GLY A 154 6.77 -27.82 26.01
N PRO A 155 7.18 -26.56 25.86
CA PRO A 155 6.57 -25.64 24.92
C PRO A 155 6.89 -26.04 23.47
N ILE A 156 5.90 -26.18 22.59
CA ILE A 156 6.14 -26.52 21.18
C ILE A 156 6.04 -25.28 20.31
N LYS A 157 7.21 -24.88 19.80
CA LYS A 157 7.46 -23.73 18.91
C LYS A 157 7.24 -22.35 19.54
N ASN A 158 6.17 -22.14 20.31
CA ASN A 158 5.88 -20.83 20.93
C ASN A 158 6.37 -20.73 22.38
N LYS A 159 6.67 -19.51 22.81
CA LYS A 159 7.29 -19.20 24.10
C LYS A 159 6.35 -19.44 25.29
N SER A 160 6.93 -19.85 26.42
CA SER A 160 6.22 -20.02 27.69
C SER A 160 5.90 -18.67 28.34
N VAL A 161 4.90 -18.64 29.22
CA VAL A 161 4.51 -17.43 29.97
C VAL A 161 4.54 -17.73 31.46
N GLN A 162 5.21 -16.87 32.24
CA GLN A 162 5.21 -16.96 33.70
C GLN A 162 4.12 -16.08 34.31
N LEU A 163 3.17 -16.72 34.99
CA LEU A 163 2.07 -16.06 35.67
C LEU A 163 2.55 -15.25 36.90
N ALA A 164 1.64 -14.48 37.48
CA ALA A 164 1.92 -13.67 38.67
C ALA A 164 2.23 -14.54 39.91
N ASN A 165 1.60 -15.71 40.03
CA ASN A 165 1.83 -16.66 41.12
C ASN A 165 3.16 -17.42 41.02
N GLY A 166 3.92 -17.22 39.94
CA GLY A 166 5.21 -17.87 39.69
C GLY A 166 5.14 -19.11 38.80
N ASP A 167 3.94 -19.68 38.59
CA ASP A 167 3.76 -20.82 37.68
C ASP A 167 4.17 -20.43 36.25
N ILE A 168 4.78 -21.38 35.54
CA ILE A 168 5.13 -21.23 34.13
C ILE A 168 4.18 -22.11 33.32
N LEU A 169 3.47 -21.49 32.38
CA LEU A 169 2.63 -22.18 31.39
C LEU A 169 3.42 -22.41 30.11
N HIS A 170 3.46 -23.66 29.67
CA HIS A 170 4.12 -24.13 28.47
C HIS A 170 3.06 -24.43 27.39
N PRO A 171 2.98 -23.60 26.32
CA PRO A 171 2.11 -23.85 25.19
C PRO A 171 2.53 -25.11 24.43
N THR A 172 1.70 -26.15 24.43
CA THR A 172 2.08 -27.45 23.84
C THR A 172 0.97 -28.05 22.98
N SER A 173 1.31 -29.11 22.28
CA SER A 173 0.39 -29.83 21.40
C SER A 173 0.94 -31.20 21.05
N PHE A 174 0.12 -32.09 20.51
CA PHE A 174 0.63 -33.34 19.95
C PHE A 174 -0.08 -33.70 18.65
N GLU A 175 0.57 -34.56 17.87
CA GLU A 175 0.05 -35.16 16.65
C GLU A 175 -0.02 -36.68 16.86
N SER A 176 -1.17 -37.31 16.60
CA SER A 176 -1.29 -38.77 16.71
C SER A 176 -0.50 -39.49 15.62
N ASN A 177 -0.09 -40.72 15.89
CA ASN A 177 0.68 -41.56 14.96
C ASN A 177 -0.04 -41.82 13.63
N ASP A 178 -1.38 -41.89 13.64
CA ASP A 178 -2.21 -42.04 12.44
C ASP A 178 -2.46 -40.70 11.69
N GLU A 179 -1.88 -39.61 12.18
CA GLU A 179 -1.99 -38.25 11.67
C GLU A 179 -3.44 -37.71 11.63
N LYS A 180 -4.39 -38.34 12.32
CA LYS A 180 -5.79 -37.91 12.34
C LYS A 180 -6.10 -36.87 13.41
N ILE A 181 -5.40 -36.92 14.54
CA ILE A 181 -5.68 -36.11 15.72
C ILE A 181 -4.54 -35.12 15.97
N TRP A 182 -4.90 -33.85 16.03
CA TRP A 182 -4.05 -32.72 16.36
C TRP A 182 -4.68 -31.96 17.51
N ASN A 183 -4.09 -32.03 18.70
CA ASN A 183 -4.66 -31.43 19.89
C ASN A 183 -3.71 -30.44 20.56
N VAL A 184 -4.27 -29.31 20.96
CA VAL A 184 -3.65 -28.35 21.86
C VAL A 184 -3.93 -28.71 23.31
N TYR A 185 -2.94 -28.52 24.17
CA TYR A 185 -3.06 -28.57 25.62
C TYR A 185 -1.98 -27.69 26.24
N LEU A 186 -1.99 -27.52 27.56
CA LEU A 186 -0.92 -26.82 28.28
C LEU A 186 -0.18 -27.76 29.21
N GLU A 187 1.11 -27.51 29.37
CA GLU A 187 1.90 -28.05 30.45
C GLU A 187 2.24 -26.92 31.43
N LYS A 188 2.36 -27.22 32.72
CA LYS A 188 2.65 -26.25 33.76
C LYS A 188 3.79 -26.73 34.64
N THR A 189 4.69 -25.83 35.01
CA THR A 189 5.70 -26.03 36.05
C THR A 189 5.61 -24.95 37.11
N ASP A 190 6.29 -25.15 38.24
CA ASP A 190 6.62 -24.07 39.15
C ASP A 190 7.65 -23.10 38.54
N LYS A 191 8.00 -22.06 39.30
CA LYS A 191 8.95 -21.00 38.90
C LYS A 191 10.36 -21.49 38.56
N ASP A 192 10.75 -22.68 39.01
CA ASP A 192 12.09 -23.25 38.84
C ASP A 192 12.16 -24.21 37.65
N GLY A 193 11.02 -24.50 37.01
CA GLY A 193 10.88 -25.43 35.90
C GLY A 193 10.63 -26.88 36.36
N LYS A 194 10.10 -27.08 37.57
CA LYS A 194 9.83 -28.39 38.18
C LYS A 194 8.33 -28.60 38.39
N ASN A 195 7.93 -29.76 38.89
CA ASN A 195 6.54 -30.09 39.23
C ASN A 195 5.58 -29.99 38.03
N TRP A 196 5.88 -30.79 37.00
CA TRP A 196 5.14 -30.81 35.74
C TRP A 196 3.70 -31.29 35.88
N GLN A 197 2.76 -30.58 35.27
CA GLN A 197 1.33 -30.89 35.25
C GLN A 197 0.75 -30.66 33.85
N LYS A 198 -0.21 -31.50 33.42
CA LYS A 198 -0.96 -31.30 32.18
C LYS A 198 -2.29 -30.62 32.46
N ILE A 199 -2.66 -29.69 31.59
CA ILE A 199 -3.94 -29.00 31.60
C ILE A 199 -4.57 -29.25 30.22
N MET A 200 -5.60 -30.09 30.22
CA MET A 200 -6.28 -30.51 28.99
C MET A 200 -7.25 -29.43 28.51
N ILE A 201 -7.43 -29.35 27.19
CA ILE A 201 -8.31 -28.38 26.53
C ILE A 201 -9.27 -29.15 25.62
N ASP A 202 -10.55 -28.78 25.64
CA ASP A 202 -11.53 -29.30 24.68
C ASP A 202 -11.27 -28.71 23.29
N ASN A 203 -10.68 -29.53 22.42
CA ASN A 203 -10.34 -29.16 21.04
C ASN A 203 -11.55 -29.18 20.08
N GLY A 204 -12.69 -29.71 20.52
CA GLY A 204 -13.87 -29.87 19.68
C GLY A 204 -13.57 -30.62 18.37
N SER A 205 -13.90 -30.00 17.25
CA SER A 205 -13.64 -30.54 15.89
C SER A 205 -12.39 -29.94 15.23
N PHE A 206 -11.65 -29.07 15.93
CA PHE A 206 -10.47 -28.42 15.36
C PHE A 206 -9.24 -29.29 15.52
N GLY A 207 -8.45 -29.37 14.46
CA GLY A 207 -7.09 -29.94 14.52
C GLY A 207 -6.10 -28.82 14.80
N ALA A 208 -5.89 -28.49 16.08
CA ALA A 208 -5.17 -27.29 16.52
C ALA A 208 -3.82 -27.64 17.16
N ILE A 209 -2.77 -26.91 16.81
CA ILE A 209 -1.42 -27.10 17.38
C ILE A 209 -0.66 -25.77 17.50
N GLN A 210 0.46 -25.80 18.25
CA GLN A 210 1.38 -24.68 18.44
C GLN A 210 0.69 -23.40 18.97
N PRO A 211 0.07 -23.45 20.17
CA PRO A 211 -0.60 -22.30 20.76
C PRO A 211 0.39 -21.18 21.12
N SER A 212 -0.05 -19.93 21.07
CA SER A 212 0.59 -18.80 21.75
C SER A 212 -0.26 -18.40 22.96
N ILE A 213 0.34 -17.91 24.04
CA ILE A 213 -0.39 -17.47 25.24
C ILE A 213 -0.42 -15.94 25.28
N LEU A 214 -1.62 -15.37 25.42
CA LEU A 214 -1.85 -13.95 25.66
C LEU A 214 -2.47 -13.74 27.05
N THR A 215 -2.17 -12.60 27.66
CA THR A 215 -2.66 -12.18 28.99
C THR A 215 -3.48 -10.90 28.87
N TYR A 216 -4.49 -10.73 29.72
CA TYR A 216 -5.35 -9.56 29.75
C TYR A 216 -5.30 -8.85 31.11
N PRO A 217 -5.55 -7.52 31.17
CA PRO A 217 -5.52 -6.76 32.42
C PRO A 217 -6.50 -7.26 33.49
N ASP A 218 -7.59 -7.90 33.07
CA ASP A 218 -8.61 -8.51 33.95
C ASP A 218 -8.23 -9.93 34.43
N GLY A 219 -7.01 -10.39 34.14
CA GLY A 219 -6.51 -11.71 34.53
C GLY A 219 -6.91 -12.85 33.60
N ARG A 220 -7.69 -12.59 32.54
CA ARG A 220 -7.99 -13.61 31.52
C ARG A 220 -6.74 -13.99 30.75
N LEU A 221 -6.74 -15.22 30.25
CA LEU A 221 -5.76 -15.75 29.31
C LEU A 221 -6.45 -16.16 28.02
N GLN A 222 -5.75 -16.06 26.89
CA GLN A 222 -6.20 -16.55 25.60
C GLN A 222 -5.09 -17.39 24.98
N LEU A 223 -5.45 -18.53 24.38
CA LEU A 223 -4.56 -19.21 23.43
C LEU A 223 -4.95 -18.84 22.01
N LEU A 224 -3.95 -18.67 21.15
CA LEU A 224 -4.13 -18.58 19.69
C LEU A 224 -3.32 -19.69 19.02
N CYS A 225 -3.97 -20.51 18.21
CA CYS A 225 -3.35 -21.69 17.58
C CYS A 225 -3.56 -21.68 16.07
N ARG A 226 -2.63 -22.26 15.32
CA ARG A 226 -2.92 -22.64 13.92
C ARG A 226 -3.81 -23.88 13.89
N SER A 227 -4.59 -24.03 12.82
CA SER A 227 -5.48 -25.18 12.66
C SER A 227 -5.44 -25.78 11.25
N ARG A 228 -5.93 -27.02 11.14
CA ARG A 228 -6.20 -27.69 9.85
C ARG A 228 -7.36 -27.03 9.07
N GLN A 229 -8.18 -26.23 9.74
CA GLN A 229 -9.40 -25.61 9.19
C GLN A 229 -9.14 -24.26 8.50
N ASN A 230 -7.89 -23.96 8.16
CA ASN A 230 -7.47 -22.73 7.50
C ASN A 230 -7.76 -21.42 8.26
N VAL A 231 -7.84 -21.48 9.59
CA VAL A 231 -8.16 -20.34 10.45
C VAL A 231 -7.28 -20.38 11.71
N VAL A 232 -6.95 -19.22 12.27
CA VAL A 232 -6.45 -19.15 13.64
C VAL A 232 -7.61 -19.48 14.58
N VAL A 233 -7.37 -20.37 15.54
CA VAL A 233 -8.37 -20.75 16.55
C VAL A 233 -7.97 -20.22 17.91
N GLU A 234 -8.97 -20.03 18.77
CA GLU A 234 -8.81 -19.47 20.11
C GLU A 234 -9.47 -20.33 21.19
N THR A 235 -8.97 -20.20 22.42
CA THR A 235 -9.63 -20.67 23.65
C THR A 235 -9.26 -19.72 24.80
N TRP A 236 -10.14 -19.62 25.80
CA TRP A 236 -10.05 -18.64 26.87
C TRP A 236 -10.03 -19.29 28.25
N SER A 237 -9.28 -18.70 29.17
CA SER A 237 -9.33 -19.01 30.59
C SER A 237 -9.60 -17.75 31.40
N SER A 238 -10.46 -17.87 32.41
CA SER A 238 -10.80 -16.81 33.36
C SER A 238 -10.36 -17.10 34.79
N ASP A 239 -9.62 -18.19 35.02
CA ASP A 239 -9.24 -18.71 36.34
C ASP A 239 -7.73 -18.92 36.50
N GLY A 240 -6.93 -18.15 35.75
CA GLY A 240 -5.47 -18.24 35.77
C GLY A 240 -4.91 -19.44 35.02
N GLY A 241 -5.63 -19.93 34.00
CA GLY A 241 -5.19 -21.02 33.13
C GLY A 241 -5.51 -22.42 33.66
N LYS A 242 -6.36 -22.56 34.68
CA LYS A 242 -6.72 -23.87 35.25
C LYS A 242 -7.75 -24.58 34.38
N THR A 243 -8.76 -23.84 33.91
CA THR A 243 -9.78 -24.33 32.97
C THR A 243 -9.83 -23.44 31.74
N TRP A 244 -10.24 -24.05 30.63
CA TRP A 244 -10.23 -23.43 29.30
C TRP A 244 -11.56 -23.68 28.59
N SER A 245 -12.06 -22.67 27.88
CA SER A 245 -13.22 -22.82 27.02
C SER A 245 -12.93 -23.81 25.89
N LYS A 246 -13.97 -24.34 25.27
CA LYS A 246 -13.84 -25.07 24.02
C LYS A 246 -13.15 -24.22 22.95
N VAL A 247 -12.31 -24.84 22.13
CA VAL A 247 -11.64 -24.19 21.00
C VAL A 247 -12.67 -23.71 19.97
N ALA A 248 -12.51 -22.46 19.50
CA ALA A 248 -13.36 -21.82 18.51
C ALA A 248 -12.53 -21.11 17.42
N GLY A 249 -13.10 -20.91 16.22
CA GLY A 249 -12.44 -20.16 15.14
C GLY A 249 -12.48 -18.64 15.37
N THR A 250 -11.41 -17.95 15.00
CA THR A 250 -11.35 -16.48 14.95
C THR A 250 -11.71 -15.95 13.55
N SER A 251 -11.68 -14.64 13.36
CA SER A 251 -11.80 -13.99 12.04
C SER A 251 -10.50 -14.04 11.21
N LEU A 252 -9.39 -14.51 11.77
CA LEU A 252 -8.08 -14.50 11.11
C LEU A 252 -7.89 -15.76 10.24
N PRO A 253 -7.80 -15.64 8.91
CA PRO A 253 -7.43 -16.76 8.05
C PRO A 253 -6.00 -17.20 8.34
N ASN A 254 -5.70 -18.48 8.13
CA ASN A 254 -4.34 -19.01 8.26
C ASN A 254 -4.17 -20.27 7.41
N PRO A 255 -3.13 -20.43 6.59
CA PRO A 255 -2.99 -21.56 5.68
C PRO A 255 -2.41 -22.80 6.37
N ASN A 256 -2.74 -23.00 7.66
CA ASN A 256 -2.07 -23.94 8.56
C ASN A 256 -0.55 -23.69 8.65
N SER A 257 -0.17 -22.42 8.82
CA SER A 257 1.22 -21.98 9.00
C SER A 257 1.43 -21.50 10.44
N GLY A 258 2.63 -21.72 10.98
CA GLY A 258 2.98 -21.32 12.35
C GLY A 258 2.72 -19.82 12.59
N THR A 259 2.19 -19.50 13.77
CA THR A 259 1.97 -18.13 14.26
C THR A 259 2.67 -17.96 15.61
N ASP A 260 2.95 -16.72 16.01
CA ASP A 260 3.30 -16.37 17.40
C ASP A 260 2.62 -15.06 17.77
N ALA A 261 2.31 -14.89 19.06
CA ALA A 261 1.56 -13.76 19.59
C ALA A 261 2.21 -13.23 20.87
N VAL A 262 2.00 -11.94 21.17
CA VAL A 262 2.50 -11.32 22.41
C VAL A 262 1.52 -10.26 22.92
N THR A 263 1.37 -10.18 24.23
CA THR A 263 0.73 -9.06 24.91
C THR A 263 1.78 -7.98 25.19
N LEU A 264 1.56 -6.76 24.71
CA LEU A 264 2.40 -5.61 25.02
C LEU A 264 2.12 -5.09 26.44
N LYS A 265 3.09 -4.37 27.01
CA LYS A 265 2.96 -3.69 28.32
C LYS A 265 1.74 -2.77 28.42
N ASN A 266 1.29 -2.20 27.31
CA ASN A 266 0.10 -1.33 27.25
C ASN A 266 -1.24 -2.11 27.11
N GLY A 267 -1.20 -3.44 27.12
CA GLY A 267 -2.37 -4.31 26.99
C GLY A 267 -2.77 -4.65 25.55
N THR A 268 -2.12 -4.07 24.54
CA THR A 268 -2.36 -4.41 23.13
C THR A 268 -1.89 -5.83 22.85
N GLN A 269 -2.73 -6.60 22.18
CA GLN A 269 -2.45 -7.96 21.75
C GLN A 269 -1.92 -7.93 20.32
N LEU A 270 -0.81 -8.62 20.05
CA LEU A 270 -0.23 -8.73 18.71
C LEU A 270 -0.14 -10.19 18.27
N ILE A 271 -0.34 -10.44 16.97
CA ILE A 271 -0.10 -11.74 16.34
C ILE A 271 0.63 -11.55 15.00
N VAL A 272 1.65 -12.39 14.75
CA VAL A 272 2.26 -12.52 13.42
C VAL A 272 1.70 -13.76 12.75
N TYR A 273 1.11 -13.60 11.56
CA TYR A 273 0.40 -14.67 10.86
C TYR A 273 0.42 -14.52 9.33
N ASN A 274 0.13 -15.62 8.63
CA ASN A 274 -0.08 -15.62 7.18
C ASN A 274 -1.58 -15.43 6.88
N PRO A 275 -1.99 -14.35 6.19
CA PRO A 275 -3.40 -13.93 6.05
C PRO A 275 -4.15 -14.60 4.89
N LEU A 276 -3.76 -15.82 4.52
CA LEU A 276 -4.36 -16.55 3.39
C LEU A 276 -4.83 -17.93 3.84
N ILE A 277 -5.58 -18.62 2.98
CA ILE A 277 -5.93 -20.03 3.16
C ILE A 277 -4.99 -20.93 2.35
N ARG A 278 -4.88 -22.21 2.74
CA ARG A 278 -3.99 -23.16 2.06
C ARG A 278 -4.45 -23.42 0.62
N GLY A 279 -3.53 -23.37 -0.33
CA GLY A 279 -3.78 -23.77 -1.72
C GLY A 279 -3.56 -25.26 -1.97
N LYS A 280 -3.41 -25.65 -3.26
CA LYS A 280 -3.12 -27.04 -3.65
C LYS A 280 -1.77 -27.54 -3.15
N GLU A 281 -0.73 -26.72 -3.23
CA GLU A 281 0.59 -27.02 -2.66
C GLU A 281 0.67 -26.56 -1.20
N TRP A 282 1.51 -27.22 -0.40
CA TRP A 282 1.62 -26.94 1.04
C TRP A 282 2.18 -25.54 1.35
N SER A 283 2.99 -24.98 0.45
CA SER A 283 3.56 -23.63 0.53
C SER A 283 2.55 -22.54 0.13
N ASN A 284 1.50 -22.91 -0.63
CA ASN A 284 0.49 -21.94 -1.08
C ASN A 284 -0.28 -21.36 0.12
N GLY A 285 -0.28 -20.04 0.22
CA GLY A 285 -0.83 -19.27 1.33
C GLY A 285 0.25 -18.64 2.22
N ARG A 286 1.52 -19.04 2.06
CA ARG A 286 2.65 -18.54 2.88
C ARG A 286 3.47 -17.42 2.22
N GLN A 287 3.00 -16.88 1.10
CA GLN A 287 3.66 -15.79 0.37
C GLN A 287 3.39 -14.39 0.96
N LYS A 288 2.53 -14.30 1.99
CA LYS A 288 2.24 -13.06 2.71
C LYS A 288 2.43 -13.26 4.20
N LEU A 289 2.99 -12.28 4.90
CA LEU A 289 3.17 -12.30 6.35
C LEU A 289 2.81 -10.93 6.94
N ARG A 290 1.98 -10.91 7.98
CA ARG A 290 1.43 -9.67 8.56
C ARG A 290 1.51 -9.66 10.08
N LEU A 291 1.55 -8.46 10.65
CA LEU A 291 1.31 -8.18 12.06
C LEU A 291 -0.13 -7.70 12.20
N ALA A 292 -0.93 -8.40 13.00
CA ALA A 292 -2.24 -7.92 13.43
C ALA A 292 -2.24 -7.53 14.90
N ALA A 293 -3.08 -6.56 15.25
CA ALA A 293 -3.28 -6.09 16.61
C ALA A 293 -4.76 -6.15 17.03
N SER A 294 -4.98 -6.35 18.32
CA SER A 294 -6.29 -6.34 18.97
C SER A 294 -6.20 -5.72 20.37
N THR A 295 -7.28 -5.10 20.83
CA THR A 295 -7.42 -4.61 22.22
C THR A 295 -8.27 -5.53 23.08
N ASP A 296 -9.07 -6.41 22.47
CA ASP A 296 -10.02 -7.30 23.15
C ASP A 296 -9.75 -8.80 22.89
N GLY A 297 -8.81 -9.12 22.00
CA GLY A 297 -8.48 -10.48 21.58
C GLY A 297 -9.43 -11.09 20.57
N LYS A 298 -10.49 -10.38 20.18
CA LYS A 298 -11.57 -10.85 19.30
C LYS A 298 -11.52 -10.16 17.97
N GLU A 299 -11.43 -8.84 18.00
CA GLU A 299 -11.36 -8.00 16.82
C GLU A 299 -9.91 -7.74 16.47
N TRP A 300 -9.45 -8.36 15.39
CA TRP A 300 -8.07 -8.25 14.90
C TRP A 300 -8.02 -7.36 13.66
N ARG A 301 -6.93 -6.60 13.55
CA ARG A 301 -6.63 -5.78 12.37
C ARG A 301 -5.17 -5.85 12.00
N ASP A 302 -4.87 -5.94 10.71
CA ASP A 302 -3.51 -5.80 10.22
C ASP A 302 -3.01 -4.37 10.48
N ILE A 303 -1.82 -4.25 11.07
CA ILE A 303 -1.16 -2.97 11.38
C ILE A 303 0.23 -2.84 10.73
N TYR A 304 0.78 -3.93 10.22
CA TYR A 304 2.06 -3.94 9.50
C TYR A 304 2.13 -5.13 8.53
N VAL A 305 2.77 -4.92 7.37
CA VAL A 305 3.01 -5.95 6.35
C VAL A 305 4.50 -6.27 6.37
N PHE A 306 4.87 -7.50 6.71
CA PHE A 306 6.25 -7.95 6.63
C PHE A 306 6.61 -8.35 5.21
N GLU A 307 5.72 -9.10 4.56
CA GLU A 307 5.92 -9.67 3.23
C GLU A 307 4.58 -9.68 2.47
N ASP A 308 4.58 -9.29 1.20
CA ASP A 308 3.43 -9.35 0.29
C ASP A 308 3.88 -9.66 -1.14
N GLU A 309 4.27 -10.92 -1.35
CA GLU A 309 4.79 -11.36 -2.64
C GLU A 309 3.78 -12.24 -3.41
N PRO A 310 3.88 -12.33 -4.75
CA PRO A 310 3.04 -13.22 -5.56
C PRO A 310 3.27 -14.71 -5.23
N LYS A 311 4.52 -15.05 -4.88
CA LYS A 311 5.01 -16.38 -4.49
C LYS A 311 6.09 -16.18 -3.44
N GLY A 312 6.25 -17.14 -2.54
CA GLY A 312 7.24 -17.04 -1.46
C GLY A 312 6.85 -17.95 -0.31
N GLU A 313 7.78 -18.12 0.64
CA GLU A 313 7.52 -18.91 1.84
C GLU A 313 8.10 -18.19 3.06
N PHE A 314 7.21 -17.49 3.76
CA PHE A 314 7.51 -16.69 4.94
C PHE A 314 6.70 -17.25 6.09
N SER A 315 7.36 -17.82 7.11
CA SER A 315 6.66 -18.70 8.03
C SER A 315 7.35 -18.82 9.39
N TYR A 316 6.61 -19.37 10.36
CA TYR A 316 7.09 -19.69 11.71
C TYR A 316 7.75 -18.48 12.42
N PRO A 317 6.97 -17.40 12.62
CA PRO A 317 7.47 -16.20 13.27
C PRO A 317 7.67 -16.43 14.77
N ALA A 318 8.53 -15.67 15.41
CA ALA A 318 8.55 -15.47 16.86
C ALA A 318 8.49 -13.97 17.15
N ILE A 319 7.79 -13.59 18.22
CA ILE A 319 7.57 -12.18 18.58
C ILE A 319 7.74 -11.96 20.09
N ILE A 320 8.46 -10.90 20.48
CA ILE A 320 8.57 -10.44 21.87
C ILE A 320 8.48 -8.90 21.92
N GLN A 321 8.15 -8.37 23.09
CA GLN A 321 8.43 -6.97 23.43
C GLN A 321 9.61 -6.92 24.40
N SER A 322 10.64 -6.14 24.08
CA SER A 322 11.81 -5.93 24.93
C SER A 322 11.57 -4.89 26.02
N SER A 323 12.52 -4.80 26.95
CA SER A 323 12.48 -3.88 28.09
C SER A 323 12.38 -2.41 27.69
N ASP A 324 12.94 -2.02 26.55
CA ASP A 324 12.85 -0.68 25.95
C ASP A 324 11.49 -0.36 25.29
N GLY A 325 10.59 -1.35 25.19
CA GLY A 325 9.25 -1.19 24.61
C GLY A 325 9.15 -1.53 23.12
N LEU A 326 10.26 -1.80 22.44
CA LEU A 326 10.26 -2.21 21.04
C LEU A 326 9.76 -3.65 20.86
N VAL A 327 9.20 -3.92 19.70
CA VAL A 327 8.71 -5.24 19.30
C VAL A 327 9.71 -5.88 18.36
N HIS A 328 10.19 -7.06 18.74
CA HIS A 328 11.17 -7.82 17.98
C HIS A 328 10.51 -9.04 17.37
N VAL A 329 10.69 -9.22 16.06
CA VAL A 329 10.13 -10.34 15.31
C VAL A 329 11.25 -11.07 14.57
N THR A 330 11.24 -12.39 14.62
CA THR A 330 12.05 -13.25 13.74
C THR A 330 11.15 -14.19 12.96
N TYR A 331 11.52 -14.61 11.75
CA TYR A 331 10.77 -15.62 11.00
C TYR A 331 11.64 -16.33 9.97
N THR A 332 11.16 -17.49 9.52
CA THR A 332 11.79 -18.25 8.44
C THR A 332 11.52 -17.57 7.11
N HIS A 333 12.57 -17.32 6.34
CA HIS A 333 12.52 -16.71 5.01
C HIS A 333 13.04 -17.72 3.97
N HIS A 334 12.13 -18.23 3.13
CA HIS A 334 12.38 -19.27 2.12
C HIS A 334 13.11 -20.51 2.64
N ARG A 335 12.94 -20.86 3.92
CA ARG A 335 13.66 -21.94 4.62
C ARG A 335 15.19 -21.87 4.59
N THR A 336 15.79 -20.79 4.12
CA THR A 336 17.26 -20.69 4.00
C THR A 336 17.86 -19.70 4.99
N LYS A 337 17.08 -18.71 5.43
CA LYS A 337 17.52 -17.69 6.39
C LYS A 337 16.46 -17.42 7.46
N VAL A 338 16.91 -16.81 8.56
CA VAL A 338 16.05 -16.21 9.58
C VAL A 338 16.09 -14.70 9.44
N LYS A 339 14.97 -14.09 9.06
CA LYS A 339 14.80 -12.63 8.99
C LYS A 339 14.46 -12.08 10.38
N TYR A 340 14.91 -10.88 10.66
CA TYR A 340 14.77 -10.17 11.93
C TYR A 340 14.28 -8.74 11.69
N VAL A 341 13.24 -8.33 12.41
CA VAL A 341 12.57 -7.04 12.27
C VAL A 341 12.32 -6.44 13.66
N VAL A 342 12.52 -5.14 13.79
CA VAL A 342 12.28 -4.35 15.00
C VAL A 342 11.27 -3.26 14.69
N LEU A 343 10.20 -3.21 15.47
CA LEU A 343 9.08 -2.31 15.29
C LEU A 343 8.83 -1.48 16.55
N ASP A 344 8.46 -0.22 16.37
CA ASP A 344 7.89 0.61 17.43
C ASP A 344 6.38 0.71 17.23
N ILE A 345 5.62 0.19 18.19
CA ILE A 345 4.15 0.10 18.14
C ILE A 345 3.56 1.22 18.99
N PRO A 346 2.71 2.10 18.43
CA PRO A 346 2.14 3.20 19.19
C PRO A 346 1.19 2.69 20.27
N ASN A 347 1.17 3.39 21.40
CA ASN A 347 0.28 3.09 22.51
C ASN A 347 -1.21 3.25 22.16
N VAL A 348 -1.50 4.09 21.16
CA VAL A 348 -2.84 4.28 20.63
C VAL A 348 -2.79 4.00 19.14
N LEU A 349 -3.41 2.90 18.74
CA LEU A 349 -3.49 2.47 17.34
C LEU A 349 -4.29 3.48 16.49
N PRO A 350 -4.04 3.54 15.16
CA PRO A 350 -4.77 4.41 14.24
C PRO A 350 -6.26 4.06 14.18
N PRO A 351 -7.14 4.92 13.63
CA PRO A 351 -8.51 4.50 13.32
C PRO A 351 -8.51 3.41 12.22
N LYS A 352 -9.52 2.53 12.22
CA LYS A 352 -9.70 1.55 11.14
C LYS A 352 -10.02 2.28 9.82
N ALA A 353 -9.61 1.71 8.69
CA ALA A 353 -10.02 2.21 7.38
C ALA A 353 -11.55 2.10 7.19
N VAL A 354 -12.14 2.99 6.39
CA VAL A 354 -13.58 3.04 6.12
C VAL A 354 -13.85 2.97 4.62
N GLY A 355 -14.66 1.99 4.20
CA GLY A 355 -14.96 1.75 2.80
C GLY A 355 -13.73 1.29 2.00
N PRO A 356 -13.78 1.37 0.66
CA PRO A 356 -12.63 1.04 -0.16
C PRO A 356 -11.50 2.06 0.03
N THR A 357 -10.26 1.60 -0.13
CA THR A 357 -9.04 2.42 -0.01
C THR A 357 -8.26 2.40 -1.32
N PRO A 358 -7.49 3.45 -1.62
CA PRO A 358 -6.64 3.50 -2.80
C PRO A 358 -5.56 2.41 -2.74
N THR A 359 -5.33 1.75 -3.87
CA THR A 359 -4.11 0.96 -4.09
C THR A 359 -2.88 1.86 -4.11
N LYS A 360 -1.67 1.28 -3.98
CA LYS A 360 -0.40 2.03 -4.09
C LYS A 360 -0.29 2.77 -5.44
N ALA A 361 -0.71 2.16 -6.54
CA ALA A 361 -0.72 2.80 -7.86
C ALA A 361 -1.69 3.99 -7.90
N GLN A 362 -2.90 3.85 -7.33
CA GLN A 362 -3.88 4.94 -7.24
C GLN A 362 -3.42 6.08 -6.31
N MET A 363 -2.72 5.76 -5.21
CA MET A 363 -2.07 6.79 -4.39
C MET A 363 -1.02 7.56 -5.20
N GLY A 364 -0.15 6.85 -5.92
CA GLY A 364 0.84 7.47 -6.79
C GLY A 364 0.23 8.28 -7.93
N TRP A 365 -0.98 7.94 -8.37
CA TRP A 365 -1.76 8.70 -9.36
C TRP A 365 -2.37 9.97 -8.75
N HIS A 366 -2.95 9.91 -7.55
CA HIS A 366 -3.44 11.10 -6.82
C HIS A 366 -2.32 12.11 -6.57
N GLU A 367 -1.12 11.62 -6.21
CA GLU A 367 0.08 12.43 -6.02
C GLU A 367 0.55 13.17 -7.28
N MET A 368 0.11 12.74 -8.46
CA MET A 368 0.45 13.41 -9.70
C MET A 368 -0.32 14.73 -9.88
N GLU A 369 -1.56 14.81 -9.36
CA GLU A 369 -2.53 15.91 -9.45
C GLU A 369 -2.89 16.34 -10.88
N GLN A 370 -1.93 16.47 -11.79
CA GLN A 370 -2.12 16.93 -13.16
C GLN A 370 -1.22 16.19 -14.14
N ASN A 371 -1.84 15.66 -15.19
CA ASN A 371 -1.24 14.97 -16.32
C ASN A 371 -1.65 15.63 -17.64
N ALA A 372 -0.87 15.39 -18.67
CA ALA A 372 -1.12 15.91 -20.01
C ALA A 372 -1.65 14.82 -20.93
N PHE A 373 -2.52 15.20 -21.86
CA PHE A 373 -2.96 14.35 -22.96
C PHE A 373 -2.44 14.94 -24.28
N ILE A 374 -2.07 14.09 -25.23
CA ILE A 374 -1.54 14.49 -26.54
C ILE A 374 -2.34 13.79 -27.63
N HIS A 375 -3.23 14.53 -28.28
CA HIS A 375 -3.96 14.11 -29.48
C HIS A 375 -3.19 14.52 -30.74
N PHE A 376 -2.65 13.53 -31.47
CA PHE A 376 -1.87 13.78 -32.68
C PHE A 376 -1.87 12.59 -33.64
N THR A 377 -2.70 12.61 -34.68
CA THR A 377 -2.80 11.55 -35.70
C THR A 377 -2.98 12.17 -37.09
N THR A 378 -3.44 11.40 -38.08
CA THR A 378 -3.89 11.91 -39.38
C THR A 378 -4.94 13.01 -39.25
N ASN A 379 -5.74 13.01 -38.17
CA ASN A 379 -6.76 14.02 -37.85
C ASN A 379 -6.22 15.46 -37.80
N THR A 380 -5.01 15.66 -37.28
CA THR A 380 -4.33 16.98 -37.27
C THR A 380 -4.14 17.53 -38.70
N PHE A 381 -3.94 16.65 -39.67
CA PHE A 381 -3.69 17.01 -41.08
C PHE A 381 -4.98 17.10 -41.90
N THR A 382 -6.03 16.38 -41.52
CA THR A 382 -7.35 16.45 -42.16
C THR A 382 -8.26 17.55 -41.60
N ASP A 383 -7.87 18.22 -40.50
CA ASP A 383 -8.72 19.18 -39.76
C ASP A 383 -10.01 18.54 -39.21
N LEU A 384 -9.94 17.26 -38.83
CA LEU A 384 -11.07 16.53 -38.24
C LEU A 384 -10.81 16.23 -36.77
N GLU A 385 -11.86 16.23 -35.96
CA GLU A 385 -11.80 15.66 -34.61
C GLU A 385 -11.81 14.13 -34.69
N TRP A 386 -12.72 13.59 -35.51
CA TRP A 386 -12.90 12.15 -35.72
C TRP A 386 -12.74 11.80 -37.20
N GLY A 387 -11.55 11.33 -37.58
CA GLY A 387 -11.28 10.73 -38.88
C GLY A 387 -12.14 9.49 -39.17
N TYR A 388 -12.40 9.23 -40.44
CA TYR A 388 -13.31 8.17 -40.90
C TYR A 388 -12.60 6.82 -41.11
N GLY A 389 -11.27 6.78 -41.03
CA GLY A 389 -10.44 5.60 -41.27
C GLY A 389 -10.01 5.41 -42.72
N ASP A 390 -10.43 6.29 -43.64
CA ASP A 390 -9.98 6.31 -45.04
C ASP A 390 -8.80 7.27 -45.31
N GLU A 391 -8.27 7.90 -44.27
CA GLU A 391 -7.12 8.78 -44.37
C GLU A 391 -5.92 8.01 -44.94
N LYS A 392 -5.28 8.55 -45.99
CA LYS A 392 -4.07 7.92 -46.52
C LYS A 392 -2.92 8.12 -45.52
N PRO A 393 -2.13 7.08 -45.16
CA PRO A 393 -0.93 7.24 -44.32
C PRO A 393 0.01 8.35 -44.81
N SER A 394 0.04 8.61 -46.12
CA SER A 394 0.82 9.69 -46.74
C SER A 394 0.49 11.10 -46.25
N ILE A 395 -0.69 11.33 -45.66
CA ILE A 395 -1.08 12.64 -45.15
C ILE A 395 -0.38 12.97 -43.82
N PHE A 396 0.03 11.95 -43.07
CA PHE A 396 0.77 12.15 -41.83
C PHE A 396 2.22 12.49 -42.14
N ASN A 397 2.53 13.78 -42.24
CA ASN A 397 3.86 14.26 -42.60
C ASN A 397 4.22 15.57 -41.86
N PRO A 398 4.39 15.53 -40.53
CA PRO A 398 4.86 16.71 -39.81
C PRO A 398 6.30 17.03 -40.20
N THR A 399 6.57 18.31 -40.47
CA THR A 399 7.83 18.75 -41.08
C THR A 399 8.89 19.18 -40.07
N GLN A 400 8.52 19.43 -38.81
CA GLN A 400 9.40 19.99 -37.77
C GLN A 400 9.20 19.30 -36.42
N THR A 401 8.76 18.04 -36.40
CA THR A 401 8.43 17.33 -35.15
C THR A 401 9.55 17.43 -34.14
N ASN A 402 9.19 17.92 -32.95
CA ASN A 402 10.11 18.00 -31.82
C ASN A 402 9.41 17.53 -30.54
N VAL A 403 9.43 16.22 -30.31
CA VAL A 403 8.83 15.60 -29.12
C VAL A 403 9.49 16.08 -27.81
N GLU A 404 10.77 16.43 -27.87
CA GLU A 404 11.48 17.02 -26.73
C GLU A 404 10.88 18.38 -26.35
N GLN A 405 10.44 19.18 -27.32
CA GLN A 405 9.70 20.42 -27.05
C GLN A 405 8.36 20.13 -26.37
N TRP A 406 7.63 19.10 -26.81
CA TRP A 406 6.35 18.74 -26.19
C TRP A 406 6.53 18.43 -24.71
N ILE A 407 7.39 17.47 -24.42
CA ILE A 407 7.57 16.98 -23.05
C ILE A 407 8.22 18.04 -22.16
N LYS A 408 9.16 18.85 -22.68
CA LYS A 408 9.74 19.96 -21.92
C LYS A 408 8.69 21.03 -21.60
N THR A 409 7.86 21.43 -22.56
CA THR A 409 6.77 22.39 -22.32
C THR A 409 5.82 21.87 -21.24
N LEU A 410 5.44 20.59 -21.30
CA LEU A 410 4.57 19.99 -20.29
C LEU A 410 5.25 19.89 -18.92
N LYS A 411 6.54 19.54 -18.87
CA LYS A 411 7.33 19.53 -17.63
C LYS A 411 7.37 20.92 -16.98
N ASP A 412 7.66 21.94 -17.77
CA ASP A 412 7.78 23.32 -17.30
C ASP A 412 6.42 23.86 -16.80
N ALA A 413 5.31 23.43 -17.43
CA ALA A 413 3.95 23.69 -16.96
C ALA A 413 3.55 22.89 -15.69
N GLY A 414 4.41 21.99 -15.22
CA GLY A 414 4.24 21.27 -13.95
C GLY A 414 3.53 19.91 -14.03
N PHE A 415 3.26 19.39 -15.23
CA PHE A 415 2.68 18.05 -15.40
C PHE A 415 3.60 16.94 -14.89
N LYS A 416 3.01 15.84 -14.42
CA LYS A 416 3.75 14.68 -13.89
C LYS A 416 3.75 13.47 -14.83
N GLY A 417 2.81 13.42 -15.76
CA GLY A 417 2.74 12.41 -16.80
C GLY A 417 2.20 12.96 -18.11
N ALA A 418 2.42 12.21 -19.19
CA ALA A 418 1.86 12.47 -20.51
C ALA A 418 1.27 11.19 -21.09
N ILE A 419 0.03 11.25 -21.54
CA ILE A 419 -0.69 10.18 -22.24
C ILE A 419 -0.68 10.53 -23.74
N LEU A 420 -0.22 9.60 -24.58
CA LEU A 420 -0.22 9.78 -26.04
C LEU A 420 -1.32 8.95 -26.69
N THR A 421 -2.06 9.56 -27.61
CA THR A 421 -2.97 8.88 -28.56
C THR A 421 -2.20 8.01 -29.55
N SER A 422 -1.74 6.84 -29.11
CA SER A 422 -0.94 5.92 -29.95
C SER A 422 -1.74 5.37 -31.13
N LYS A 423 -3.08 5.33 -31.01
CA LYS A 423 -4.06 5.10 -32.08
C LYS A 423 -5.37 5.77 -31.70
N HIS A 424 -5.94 6.61 -32.57
CA HIS A 424 -7.27 7.22 -32.37
C HIS A 424 -8.37 6.40 -33.07
N HIS A 425 -9.62 6.89 -33.09
CA HIS A 425 -10.74 6.21 -33.75
C HIS A 425 -10.54 5.98 -35.25
N ASP A 426 -9.74 6.82 -35.90
CA ASP A 426 -9.34 6.66 -37.30
C ASP A 426 -8.59 5.33 -37.56
N GLY A 427 -8.02 4.71 -36.52
CA GLY A 427 -7.26 3.46 -36.60
C GLY A 427 -5.79 3.65 -36.96
N PHE A 428 -5.32 4.88 -37.20
CA PHE A 428 -3.93 5.14 -37.60
C PHE A 428 -2.98 4.96 -36.42
N CYS A 429 -2.06 4.01 -36.54
CA CYS A 429 -1.10 3.74 -35.45
C CYS A 429 0.15 4.61 -35.56
N LEU A 430 0.51 5.32 -34.49
CA LEU A 430 1.70 6.18 -34.39
C LEU A 430 3.01 5.43 -34.11
N PHE A 431 2.94 4.10 -34.13
CA PHE A 431 4.05 3.18 -33.98
C PHE A 431 4.01 2.17 -35.15
N PRO A 432 5.15 1.57 -35.52
CA PRO A 432 5.25 0.66 -36.66
C PRO A 432 4.65 -0.73 -36.32
N SER A 433 3.34 -0.80 -36.08
CA SER A 433 2.63 -2.04 -35.73
C SER A 433 2.77 -3.10 -36.81
N LYS A 434 3.04 -4.34 -36.40
CA LYS A 434 3.11 -5.51 -37.28
C LYS A 434 1.74 -5.98 -37.76
N TYR A 435 0.66 -5.50 -37.13
CA TYR A 435 -0.69 -6.00 -37.35
C TYR A 435 -1.53 -5.13 -38.28
N THR A 436 -1.04 -3.96 -38.72
CA THR A 436 -1.75 -3.09 -39.66
C THR A 436 -0.82 -2.31 -40.58
N GLU A 437 -1.26 -2.11 -41.82
CA GLU A 437 -0.63 -1.22 -42.80
C GLU A 437 -1.08 0.24 -42.66
N HIS A 438 -2.15 0.50 -41.90
CA HIS A 438 -2.61 1.84 -41.58
C HIS A 438 -1.85 2.37 -40.35
N SER A 439 -0.55 2.60 -40.54
CA SER A 439 0.38 3.02 -39.49
C SER A 439 1.50 3.92 -40.00
N ILE A 440 2.22 4.55 -39.07
CA ILE A 440 3.32 5.49 -39.32
C ILE A 440 4.43 4.91 -40.21
N LYS A 441 4.59 3.57 -40.25
CA LYS A 441 5.57 2.88 -41.10
C LYS A 441 5.33 3.12 -42.60
N ASN A 442 4.09 3.43 -42.98
CA ASN A 442 3.69 3.75 -44.36
C ASN A 442 3.48 5.27 -44.58
N SER A 443 3.92 6.09 -43.64
CA SER A 443 3.90 7.56 -43.75
C SER A 443 5.28 8.12 -44.15
N PRO A 444 5.36 9.34 -44.69
CA PRO A 444 6.63 10.02 -44.98
C PRO A 444 7.44 10.37 -43.72
N TYR A 445 6.83 10.32 -42.53
CA TYR A 445 7.51 10.67 -41.29
C TYR A 445 8.78 9.83 -41.09
N LYS A 446 9.93 10.51 -41.03
CA LYS A 446 11.27 9.88 -40.96
C LYS A 446 11.48 8.78 -42.00
N ASN A 447 11.00 8.99 -43.23
CA ASN A 447 11.10 8.06 -44.35
C ASN A 447 10.50 6.67 -44.02
N GLY A 448 9.39 6.63 -43.30
CA GLY A 448 8.71 5.39 -42.88
C GLY A 448 9.38 4.65 -41.73
N GLN A 449 10.45 5.21 -41.13
CA GLN A 449 11.17 4.61 -40.00
C GLN A 449 10.83 5.26 -38.65
N GLY A 450 9.84 6.14 -38.61
CA GLY A 450 9.43 6.82 -37.39
C GLY A 450 8.67 5.91 -36.42
N ASP A 451 8.81 6.22 -35.13
CA ASP A 451 8.07 5.59 -34.03
C ASP A 451 7.81 6.65 -32.97
N LEU A 452 6.66 7.33 -33.09
CA LEU A 452 6.36 8.47 -32.25
C LEU A 452 6.05 8.05 -30.81
N VAL A 453 5.52 6.85 -30.62
CA VAL A 453 5.27 6.28 -29.28
C VAL A 453 6.60 6.11 -28.53
N LYS A 454 7.61 5.55 -29.20
CA LYS A 454 8.96 5.43 -28.63
C LYS A 454 9.59 6.79 -28.33
N GLU A 455 9.51 7.73 -29.27
CA GLU A 455 10.09 9.07 -29.11
C GLU A 455 9.48 9.81 -27.90
N VAL A 456 8.17 9.69 -27.70
CA VAL A 456 7.47 10.29 -26.54
C VAL A 456 7.84 9.58 -25.25
N ALA A 457 7.87 8.24 -25.24
CA ALA A 457 8.26 7.46 -24.06
C ALA A 457 9.69 7.80 -23.59
N GLU A 458 10.63 7.91 -24.52
CA GLU A 458 12.03 8.27 -24.25
C GLU A 458 12.16 9.71 -23.75
N ALA A 459 11.45 10.67 -24.34
CA ALA A 459 11.43 12.05 -23.87
C ALA A 459 10.82 12.17 -22.47
N CYS A 460 9.69 11.48 -22.20
CA CYS A 460 9.10 11.40 -20.87
C CYS A 460 10.11 10.91 -19.83
N LYS A 461 10.79 9.80 -20.12
CA LYS A 461 11.86 9.27 -19.25
C LYS A 461 12.97 10.29 -19.02
N LYS A 462 13.41 11.00 -20.05
CA LYS A 462 14.47 12.01 -19.98
C LYS A 462 14.11 13.21 -19.09
N TYR A 463 12.89 13.73 -19.19
CA TYR A 463 12.43 14.90 -18.40
C TYR A 463 11.74 14.53 -17.08
N GLY A 464 11.66 13.23 -16.76
CA GLY A 464 11.05 12.73 -15.54
C GLY A 464 9.53 12.89 -15.50
N LEU A 465 8.86 12.70 -16.64
CA LEU A 465 7.41 12.51 -16.72
C LEU A 465 7.12 11.01 -16.83
N LYS A 466 6.02 10.56 -16.23
CA LYS A 466 5.50 9.22 -16.48
C LYS A 466 4.84 9.14 -17.87
N PHE A 467 4.97 8.01 -18.55
CA PHE A 467 4.39 7.80 -19.87
C PHE A 467 3.12 6.94 -19.79
N GLY A 468 2.05 7.40 -20.43
CA GLY A 468 0.77 6.70 -20.56
C GLY A 468 0.36 6.55 -22.01
N VAL A 469 -0.57 5.65 -22.28
CA VAL A 469 -1.01 5.32 -23.65
C VAL A 469 -2.52 5.35 -23.75
N TYR A 470 -3.01 6.03 -24.78
CA TYR A 470 -4.35 5.86 -25.31
C TYR A 470 -4.27 5.00 -26.57
N LEU A 471 -5.11 3.96 -26.64
CA LEU A 471 -5.25 3.10 -27.81
C LEU A 471 -6.74 2.87 -28.03
N SER A 472 -7.31 3.53 -29.03
CA SER A 472 -8.77 3.53 -29.20
C SER A 472 -9.34 2.10 -29.36
N PRO A 473 -10.32 1.69 -28.55
CA PRO A 473 -11.02 0.43 -28.74
C PRO A 473 -11.84 0.43 -30.02
N TRP A 474 -12.52 1.55 -30.33
CA TRP A 474 -13.18 1.75 -31.61
C TRP A 474 -12.16 2.06 -32.71
N ASP A 475 -12.23 1.31 -33.80
CA ASP A 475 -11.32 1.43 -34.94
C ASP A 475 -12.14 1.49 -36.23
N ARG A 476 -12.14 2.66 -36.86
CA ARG A 476 -12.90 2.98 -38.09
C ARG A 476 -12.18 2.52 -39.36
N ASN A 477 -10.99 1.92 -39.25
CA ASN A 477 -10.21 1.41 -40.38
C ASN A 477 -10.23 -0.12 -40.47
N HIS A 478 -10.17 -0.84 -39.35
CA HIS A 478 -9.94 -2.29 -39.40
C HIS A 478 -11.18 -3.09 -39.87
N PRO A 479 -11.08 -3.96 -40.90
CA PRO A 479 -12.22 -4.70 -41.48
C PRO A 479 -12.91 -5.66 -40.51
N GLU A 480 -12.23 -6.10 -39.45
CA GLU A 480 -12.79 -7.01 -38.45
C GLU A 480 -13.47 -6.28 -37.27
N TYR A 481 -13.45 -4.95 -37.20
CA TYR A 481 -14.12 -4.24 -36.11
C TYR A 481 -15.61 -4.62 -36.04
N GLY A 482 -16.11 -5.03 -34.87
CA GLY A 482 -17.44 -5.62 -34.70
C GLY A 482 -17.54 -7.14 -34.90
N LYS A 483 -16.43 -7.80 -35.24
CA LYS A 483 -16.31 -9.28 -35.27
C LYS A 483 -15.32 -9.77 -34.20
N PRO A 484 -15.36 -11.05 -33.81
CA PRO A 484 -14.45 -11.60 -32.79
C PRO A 484 -12.96 -11.43 -33.11
N GLY A 485 -12.57 -11.50 -34.39
CA GLY A 485 -11.17 -11.40 -34.82
C GLY A 485 -10.48 -10.08 -34.46
N TYR A 486 -11.24 -8.98 -34.34
CA TYR A 486 -10.66 -7.68 -33.96
C TYR A 486 -10.16 -7.63 -32.52
N VAL A 487 -10.77 -8.39 -31.60
CA VAL A 487 -10.33 -8.41 -30.20
C VAL A 487 -8.92 -9.01 -30.08
N GLU A 488 -8.62 -10.02 -30.89
CA GLU A 488 -7.27 -10.59 -30.98
C GLU A 488 -6.28 -9.59 -31.56
N TYR A 489 -6.64 -8.92 -32.66
CA TYR A 489 -5.85 -7.82 -33.24
C TYR A 489 -5.53 -6.74 -32.21
N TYR A 490 -6.55 -6.26 -31.49
CA TYR A 490 -6.40 -5.20 -30.49
C TYR A 490 -5.47 -5.63 -29.34
N ARG A 491 -5.63 -6.87 -28.83
CA ARG A 491 -4.75 -7.43 -27.80
C ARG A 491 -3.31 -7.58 -28.29
N ASN A 492 -3.11 -7.90 -29.55
CA ASN A 492 -1.78 -8.00 -30.13
C ASN A 492 -1.09 -6.63 -30.21
N GLN A 493 -1.81 -5.55 -30.54
CA GLN A 493 -1.28 -4.18 -30.45
C GLN A 493 -0.95 -3.78 -29.01
N LEU A 494 -1.79 -4.16 -28.03
CA LEU A 494 -1.47 -3.94 -26.61
C LEU A 494 -0.18 -4.67 -26.21
N LYS A 495 0.06 -5.91 -26.66
CA LYS A 495 1.34 -6.58 -26.41
C LYS A 495 2.52 -5.80 -26.99
N GLU A 496 2.41 -5.32 -28.24
CA GLU A 496 3.46 -4.47 -28.84
C GLU A 496 3.75 -3.25 -27.96
N ILE A 497 2.71 -2.61 -27.43
CA ILE A 497 2.86 -1.43 -26.56
C ILE A 497 3.59 -1.78 -25.25
N PHE A 498 3.09 -2.78 -24.52
CA PHE A 498 3.59 -3.10 -23.18
C PHE A 498 4.93 -3.85 -23.17
N GLU A 499 5.32 -4.47 -24.29
CA GLU A 499 6.62 -5.15 -24.42
C GLU A 499 7.76 -4.20 -24.85
N ASN A 500 7.46 -3.11 -25.58
CA ASN A 500 8.50 -2.33 -26.27
C ASN A 500 8.74 -0.91 -25.74
N TYR A 501 7.80 -0.29 -25.01
CA TYR A 501 7.90 1.14 -24.65
C TYR A 501 8.14 1.41 -23.15
N GLY A 502 8.51 0.37 -22.39
CA GLY A 502 8.85 0.49 -20.97
C GLY A 502 7.65 0.59 -20.05
N SER A 503 7.82 1.23 -18.89
CA SER A 503 6.77 1.31 -17.87
C SER A 503 5.70 2.32 -18.27
N ILE A 504 4.45 1.85 -18.32
CA ILE A 504 3.26 2.63 -18.65
C ILE A 504 2.48 2.87 -17.36
N PHE A 505 2.33 4.13 -16.93
CA PHE A 505 1.62 4.40 -15.67
C PHE A 505 0.11 4.27 -15.82
N GLU A 506 -0.40 4.61 -17.02
CA GLU A 506 -1.83 4.65 -17.30
C GLU A 506 -2.14 4.21 -18.74
N MET A 507 -3.17 3.39 -18.88
CA MET A 507 -3.73 2.92 -20.14
C MET A 507 -5.17 3.41 -20.25
N TRP A 508 -5.42 4.23 -21.27
CA TRP A 508 -6.68 4.95 -21.46
C TRP A 508 -7.56 4.25 -22.49
N PHE A 509 -8.66 3.64 -22.04
CA PHE A 509 -9.65 2.99 -22.88
C PHE A 509 -10.89 3.87 -23.03
N ASP A 510 -11.13 4.32 -24.25
CA ASP A 510 -12.28 5.14 -24.61
C ASP A 510 -13.62 4.38 -24.53
N GLY A 511 -14.67 5.09 -24.11
CA GLY A 511 -16.05 4.62 -24.10
C GLY A 511 -16.78 4.77 -25.45
N ALA A 512 -16.27 5.59 -26.38
CA ALA A 512 -16.84 5.77 -27.71
C ALA A 512 -16.74 4.47 -28.53
N ASN A 513 -17.89 3.96 -28.99
CA ASN A 513 -18.01 2.62 -29.55
C ASN A 513 -18.99 2.52 -30.71
N GLY A 514 -18.47 2.27 -31.91
CA GLY A 514 -19.25 1.95 -33.09
C GLY A 514 -19.98 3.15 -33.71
N GLY A 515 -19.99 3.18 -35.03
CA GLY A 515 -20.49 4.31 -35.78
C GLY A 515 -20.26 4.10 -37.27
N ASP A 516 -20.50 5.16 -38.03
CA ASP A 516 -20.04 5.28 -39.40
C ASP A 516 -18.51 5.18 -39.46
N GLY A 517 -17.95 4.63 -40.54
CA GLY A 517 -16.50 4.49 -40.72
C GLY A 517 -16.15 3.83 -42.04
N TYR A 518 -14.86 3.74 -42.33
CA TYR A 518 -14.28 3.08 -43.50
C TYR A 518 -13.59 1.77 -43.10
N TYR A 519 -14.40 0.77 -42.76
CA TYR A 519 -13.91 -0.48 -42.19
C TYR A 519 -13.33 -1.40 -43.27
N GLY A 520 -12.03 -1.24 -43.53
CA GLY A 520 -11.22 -2.08 -44.41
C GLY A 520 -11.70 -2.07 -45.85
N GLY A 521 -12.12 -0.90 -46.34
CA GLY A 521 -12.63 -0.74 -47.70
C GLY A 521 -14.12 -0.40 -47.79
N ALA A 522 -14.89 -0.67 -46.73
CA ALA A 522 -16.34 -0.50 -46.72
C ALA A 522 -16.76 0.75 -45.94
N ARG A 523 -17.45 1.70 -46.60
CA ARG A 523 -18.14 2.81 -45.91
C ARG A 523 -19.48 2.33 -45.38
N GLU A 524 -19.54 2.07 -44.08
CA GLU A 524 -20.73 1.53 -43.44
C GLU A 524 -20.82 1.95 -41.97
N LYS A 525 -21.92 1.57 -41.31
CA LYS A 525 -22.13 1.80 -39.88
C LYS A 525 -22.08 0.48 -39.13
N ARG A 526 -21.21 0.37 -38.13
CA ARG A 526 -21.08 -0.83 -37.28
C ARG A 526 -21.52 -0.55 -35.85
N ARG A 527 -22.07 -1.58 -35.19
CA ARG A 527 -22.48 -1.55 -33.77
C ARG A 527 -21.97 -2.79 -33.08
N ILE A 528 -21.63 -2.66 -31.79
CA ILE A 528 -21.16 -3.75 -30.93
C ILE A 528 -21.92 -3.74 -29.62
N ASP A 529 -21.94 -4.86 -28.90
CA ASP A 529 -22.38 -4.89 -27.50
C ASP A 529 -21.17 -4.61 -26.60
N GLY A 530 -21.02 -3.37 -26.14
CA GLY A 530 -19.87 -2.93 -25.32
C GLY A 530 -19.70 -3.70 -24.01
N ARG A 531 -20.74 -4.41 -23.55
CA ARG A 531 -20.70 -5.25 -22.35
C ARG A 531 -19.86 -6.51 -22.53
N THR A 532 -19.88 -7.08 -23.73
CA THR A 532 -19.34 -8.43 -23.99
C THR A 532 -18.29 -8.44 -25.08
N TYR A 533 -18.38 -7.53 -26.05
CA TYR A 533 -17.58 -7.56 -27.27
C TYR A 533 -16.07 -7.56 -27.02
N TYR A 534 -15.57 -6.65 -26.18
CA TYR A 534 -14.13 -6.48 -25.97
C TYR A 534 -13.50 -7.51 -25.00
N ASP A 535 -14.33 -8.25 -24.27
CA ASP A 535 -13.88 -9.16 -23.21
C ASP A 535 -12.78 -8.50 -22.34
N TRP A 536 -13.17 -7.37 -21.74
CA TRP A 536 -12.28 -6.55 -20.92
C TRP A 536 -11.58 -7.35 -19.81
N PRO A 537 -12.24 -8.25 -19.05
CA PRO A 537 -11.57 -9.01 -17.99
C PRO A 537 -10.30 -9.74 -18.48
N THR A 538 -10.38 -10.42 -19.62
CA THR A 538 -9.24 -11.12 -20.21
C THR A 538 -8.16 -10.15 -20.72
N THR A 539 -8.57 -9.05 -21.38
CA THR A 539 -7.66 -8.02 -21.88
C THR A 539 -6.88 -7.35 -20.74
N LEU A 540 -7.55 -6.96 -19.66
CA LEU A 540 -6.92 -6.33 -18.50
C LEU A 540 -6.00 -7.30 -17.75
N GLN A 541 -6.40 -8.56 -17.61
CA GLN A 541 -5.54 -9.58 -16.99
C GLN A 541 -4.27 -9.82 -17.81
N MET A 542 -4.36 -9.80 -19.15
CA MET A 542 -3.20 -9.90 -20.03
C MET A 542 -2.25 -8.73 -19.81
N VAL A 543 -2.75 -7.49 -19.84
CA VAL A 543 -1.90 -6.29 -19.65
C VAL A 543 -1.23 -6.29 -18.27
N ARG A 544 -1.94 -6.69 -17.21
CA ARG A 544 -1.36 -6.79 -15.85
C ARG A 544 -0.21 -7.79 -15.72
N LYS A 545 -0.08 -8.77 -16.63
CA LYS A 545 1.09 -9.67 -16.64
C LYS A 545 2.37 -8.95 -17.07
N PHE A 546 2.24 -7.94 -17.94
CA PHE A 546 3.37 -7.12 -18.38
C PHE A 546 3.66 -5.98 -17.40
N ASN A 547 2.60 -5.35 -16.88
CA ASN A 547 2.72 -4.21 -15.98
C ASN A 547 1.67 -4.27 -14.87
N PRO A 548 1.99 -4.84 -13.69
CA PRO A 548 1.05 -5.04 -12.60
C PRO A 548 0.52 -3.74 -11.97
N GLU A 549 1.27 -2.64 -12.04
CA GLU A 549 0.93 -1.35 -11.39
C GLU A 549 0.22 -0.38 -12.35
N VAL A 550 -0.08 -0.76 -13.60
CA VAL A 550 -0.77 0.11 -14.56
C VAL A 550 -2.18 0.49 -14.08
N ILE A 551 -2.51 1.77 -14.20
CA ILE A 551 -3.86 2.29 -14.01
C ILE A 551 -4.65 2.12 -15.32
N PHE A 552 -5.86 1.58 -15.22
CA PHE A 552 -6.79 1.51 -16.34
C PHE A 552 -7.85 2.59 -16.19
N PHE A 553 -7.87 3.53 -17.13
CA PHE A 553 -8.99 4.43 -17.31
C PHE A 553 -10.04 3.75 -18.21
N SER A 554 -11.30 3.88 -17.81
CA SER A 554 -12.46 3.88 -18.71
C SER A 554 -13.58 4.70 -18.05
N ASP A 555 -14.72 4.88 -18.71
CA ASP A 555 -15.87 5.60 -18.15
C ASP A 555 -16.15 5.27 -16.68
N ALA A 556 -16.08 3.98 -16.30
CA ALA A 556 -16.40 3.52 -14.95
C ALA A 556 -15.29 2.69 -14.27
N GLY A 557 -14.03 2.82 -14.70
CA GLY A 557 -12.90 2.09 -14.12
C GLY A 557 -12.38 0.91 -14.95
N PRO A 558 -11.62 -0.04 -14.37
CA PRO A 558 -11.56 -0.34 -12.94
C PRO A 558 -10.48 0.42 -12.16
N GLY A 559 -9.56 1.14 -12.82
CA GLY A 559 -8.49 1.88 -12.13
C GLY A 559 -8.94 3.29 -11.73
N VAL A 560 -9.35 4.06 -12.72
CA VAL A 560 -9.88 5.43 -12.59
C VAL A 560 -11.08 5.58 -13.52
N ARG A 561 -12.00 6.48 -13.19
CA ARG A 561 -13.23 6.71 -13.95
C ARG A 561 -13.19 8.06 -14.66
N TRP A 562 -13.92 8.16 -15.77
CA TRP A 562 -14.26 9.45 -16.36
C TRP A 562 -15.04 10.32 -15.35
N VAL A 563 -14.86 11.64 -15.40
CA VAL A 563 -15.59 12.59 -14.53
C VAL A 563 -17.04 12.85 -14.99
N GLY A 564 -17.46 12.31 -16.13
CA GLY A 564 -18.81 12.49 -16.67
C GLY A 564 -18.99 13.76 -17.52
N ASN A 565 -17.92 14.49 -17.82
CA ASN A 565 -17.92 15.62 -18.76
C ASN A 565 -16.50 15.98 -19.21
N GLU A 566 -16.36 16.58 -20.39
CA GLU A 566 -15.09 17.07 -20.93
C GLU A 566 -14.88 18.58 -20.69
N ARG A 567 -15.61 19.17 -19.75
CA ARG A 567 -15.52 20.63 -19.45
C ARG A 567 -14.47 20.96 -18.40
N GLY A 568 -13.80 19.97 -17.82
CA GLY A 568 -12.82 20.19 -16.75
C GLY A 568 -13.43 20.33 -15.35
N ILE A 569 -14.61 19.76 -15.09
CA ILE A 569 -15.38 20.03 -13.85
C ILE A 569 -15.73 18.73 -13.12
N ALA A 570 -15.06 18.45 -12.00
CA ALA A 570 -15.52 17.50 -11.00
C ALA A 570 -16.65 18.07 -10.15
N GLY A 571 -17.54 17.22 -9.62
CA GLY A 571 -18.65 17.64 -8.78
C GLY A 571 -18.18 18.33 -7.50
N GLU A 572 -18.98 19.26 -6.96
CA GLU A 572 -18.67 19.87 -5.66
C GLU A 572 -18.58 18.82 -4.55
N THR A 573 -19.43 17.80 -4.64
CA THR A 573 -19.30 16.52 -3.96
C THR A 573 -18.64 15.53 -4.91
N ASN A 574 -17.52 14.94 -4.50
CA ASN A 574 -16.78 13.95 -5.27
C ASN A 574 -16.27 12.83 -4.34
N TRP A 575 -16.95 11.69 -4.38
CA TRP A 575 -16.50 10.46 -3.76
C TRP A 575 -15.58 9.71 -4.73
N ASN A 576 -14.45 9.24 -4.22
CA ASN A 576 -13.51 8.41 -4.97
C ASN A 576 -13.97 6.95 -5.11
N SER A 577 -15.20 6.65 -4.68
CA SER A 577 -15.79 5.31 -4.71
C SER A 577 -17.03 5.22 -5.58
N ILE A 578 -17.18 4.10 -6.30
CA ILE A 578 -18.39 3.67 -7.02
C ILE A 578 -18.53 2.14 -6.93
N THR A 579 -19.66 1.60 -7.38
CA THR A 579 -19.88 0.15 -7.52
C THR A 579 -20.00 -0.20 -9.02
N PRO A 580 -19.09 -1.01 -9.59
CA PRO A 580 -19.02 -1.26 -11.03
C PRO A 580 -19.84 -2.46 -11.53
N ASP A 581 -20.67 -3.08 -10.70
CA ASP A 581 -21.39 -4.34 -10.98
C ASP A 581 -22.27 -4.32 -12.25
N THR A 582 -22.81 -3.16 -12.61
CA THR A 582 -23.64 -2.93 -13.81
C THR A 582 -23.01 -1.92 -14.78
N LEU A 583 -21.73 -1.57 -14.61
CA LEU A 583 -21.04 -0.55 -15.38
C LEU A 583 -20.03 -1.18 -16.37
N TYR A 584 -19.97 -0.67 -17.59
CA TYR A 584 -19.05 -1.06 -18.64
C TYR A 584 -18.64 0.19 -19.44
N ALA A 585 -17.51 0.13 -20.15
CA ALA A 585 -17.05 1.24 -21.00
C ALA A 585 -18.09 1.56 -22.08
N GLY A 586 -18.44 2.84 -22.23
CA GLY A 586 -19.46 3.33 -23.15
C GLY A 586 -20.90 3.31 -22.62
N LYS A 587 -21.11 3.08 -21.32
CA LYS A 587 -22.47 3.13 -20.73
C LYS A 587 -22.92 4.58 -20.58
N GLY A 588 -23.91 5.01 -21.34
CA GLY A 588 -24.53 6.34 -21.20
C GLY A 588 -25.46 6.47 -20.00
N GLY A 589 -25.80 7.71 -19.63
CA GLY A 589 -26.82 8.02 -18.62
C GLY A 589 -26.35 7.89 -17.17
N ILE A 590 -25.04 7.81 -16.95
CA ILE A 590 -24.40 7.69 -15.62
C ILE A 590 -23.53 8.89 -15.26
N GLU A 591 -23.58 9.97 -16.05
CA GLU A 591 -22.70 11.13 -15.96
C GLU A 591 -22.73 11.76 -14.56
N LYS A 592 -23.92 11.81 -13.93
CA LYS A 592 -24.07 12.28 -12.54
C LYS A 592 -23.30 11.40 -11.55
N LEU A 593 -23.43 10.08 -11.66
CA LEU A 593 -22.71 9.13 -10.79
C LEU A 593 -21.20 9.25 -11.00
N LEU A 594 -20.75 9.39 -12.25
CA LEU A 594 -19.34 9.59 -12.59
C LEU A 594 -18.79 10.88 -11.98
N ASN A 595 -19.57 11.96 -12.06
CA ASN A 595 -19.19 13.27 -11.57
C ASN A 595 -19.12 13.37 -10.04
N THR A 596 -20.02 12.68 -9.34
CA THR A 596 -20.10 12.77 -7.87
C THR A 596 -19.52 11.58 -7.12
N GLY A 597 -19.33 10.45 -7.79
CA GLY A 597 -19.15 9.15 -7.14
C GLY A 597 -20.33 8.76 -6.24
N SER A 598 -20.13 7.76 -5.38
CA SER A 598 -21.09 7.30 -4.39
C SER A 598 -20.41 7.09 -3.03
N ALA A 599 -21.07 7.56 -1.96
CA ALA A 599 -20.56 7.46 -0.59
C ALA A 599 -20.48 5.99 -0.10
N ASP A 600 -21.32 5.13 -0.64
CA ASP A 600 -21.47 3.71 -0.34
C ASP A 600 -20.83 2.81 -1.42
N GLY A 601 -20.07 3.40 -2.35
CA GLY A 601 -19.39 2.68 -3.42
C GLY A 601 -18.43 1.63 -2.85
N THR A 602 -18.44 0.46 -3.47
CA THR A 602 -17.68 -0.72 -3.00
C THR A 602 -16.23 -0.75 -3.46
N HIS A 603 -15.87 0.05 -4.47
CA HIS A 603 -14.53 0.07 -5.07
C HIS A 603 -13.98 1.50 -5.11
N TRP A 604 -12.67 1.65 -4.88
CA TRP A 604 -11.98 2.93 -5.05
C TRP A 604 -11.65 3.10 -6.53
N ILE A 605 -12.37 3.98 -7.22
CA ILE A 605 -12.24 4.27 -8.65
C ILE A 605 -12.37 5.79 -8.78
N PRO A 606 -11.31 6.56 -8.51
CA PRO A 606 -11.37 8.02 -8.44
C PRO A 606 -11.62 8.63 -9.82
N ALA A 607 -12.20 9.84 -9.87
CA ALA A 607 -12.48 10.51 -11.13
C ALA A 607 -11.25 11.21 -11.70
N GLU A 608 -10.93 10.95 -12.96
CA GLU A 608 -10.03 11.73 -13.81
C GLU A 608 -10.83 12.79 -14.56
N VAL A 609 -10.37 14.04 -14.52
CA VAL A 609 -11.03 15.18 -15.16
C VAL A 609 -10.29 15.53 -16.43
N ASP A 610 -10.80 15.05 -17.55
CA ASP A 610 -10.26 15.28 -18.88
C ASP A 610 -10.88 16.54 -19.53
N VAL A 611 -10.04 17.32 -20.19
CA VAL A 611 -10.45 18.54 -20.93
C VAL A 611 -9.35 18.98 -21.88
N SER A 612 -9.70 19.59 -23.00
CA SER A 612 -8.72 20.20 -23.92
C SER A 612 -8.43 21.67 -23.61
N ILE A 613 -7.17 22.08 -23.83
CA ILE A 613 -6.75 23.50 -23.81
C ILE A 613 -7.41 24.31 -24.94
N ARG A 614 -7.96 23.62 -25.95
CA ARG A 614 -8.71 24.17 -27.09
C ARG A 614 -10.16 23.66 -27.07
N PRO A 615 -11.05 24.20 -27.93
CA PRO A 615 -12.37 23.62 -28.15
C PRO A 615 -12.32 22.16 -28.64
N GLY A 616 -11.44 21.83 -29.59
CA GLY A 616 -11.20 20.48 -30.08
C GLY A 616 -10.10 19.74 -29.31
N TRP A 617 -10.07 18.41 -29.45
CA TRP A 617 -8.98 17.56 -28.97
C TRP A 617 -7.78 17.61 -29.90
N PHE A 618 -7.98 17.64 -31.21
CA PHE A 618 -6.90 17.79 -32.19
C PHE A 618 -6.60 19.27 -32.45
N TYR A 619 -5.44 19.54 -33.04
CA TYR A 619 -5.10 20.90 -33.44
C TYR A 619 -5.91 21.34 -34.65
N HIS A 620 -6.59 22.48 -34.51
CA HIS A 620 -7.21 23.22 -35.60
C HIS A 620 -6.71 24.67 -35.61
N ALA A 621 -6.18 25.14 -36.75
CA ALA A 621 -5.70 26.52 -36.88
C ALA A 621 -6.81 27.56 -36.61
N LYS A 622 -8.08 27.23 -36.91
CA LYS A 622 -9.24 28.07 -36.59
C LYS A 622 -9.47 28.29 -35.09
N GLU A 623 -8.75 27.56 -34.23
CA GLU A 623 -8.84 27.60 -32.78
C GLU A 623 -7.66 28.30 -32.12
N ASP A 624 -6.69 28.83 -32.88
CA ASP A 624 -5.51 29.49 -32.29
C ASP A 624 -5.86 30.72 -31.45
N GLN A 625 -6.98 31.38 -31.76
CA GLN A 625 -7.54 32.49 -30.98
C GLN A 625 -8.55 32.04 -29.91
N LYS A 626 -8.75 30.74 -29.75
CA LYS A 626 -9.70 30.11 -28.81
C LYS A 626 -9.00 29.23 -27.77
N VAL A 627 -7.67 29.26 -27.72
CA VAL A 627 -6.88 28.63 -26.64
C VAL A 627 -7.34 29.21 -25.31
N ARG A 628 -7.59 28.35 -24.32
CA ARG A 628 -8.00 28.76 -22.98
C ARG A 628 -6.97 29.71 -22.37
N THR A 629 -7.46 30.73 -21.67
CA THR A 629 -6.59 31.68 -20.97
C THR A 629 -6.00 31.04 -19.70
N PRO A 630 -4.87 31.56 -19.18
CA PRO A 630 -4.32 31.16 -17.89
C PRO A 630 -5.35 31.13 -16.74
N GLU A 631 -6.24 32.11 -16.67
CA GLU A 631 -7.26 32.21 -15.63
C GLU A 631 -8.30 31.09 -15.75
N ASN A 632 -8.72 30.78 -16.98
CA ASN A 632 -9.65 29.68 -17.21
C ASN A 632 -9.03 28.33 -16.86
N LEU A 633 -7.75 28.10 -17.20
CA LEU A 633 -7.02 26.89 -16.79
C LEU A 633 -6.84 26.82 -15.27
N PHE A 634 -6.61 27.95 -14.61
CA PHE A 634 -6.54 28.01 -13.16
C PHE A 634 -7.89 27.66 -12.50
N ASP A 635 -9.01 28.16 -13.02
CA ASP A 635 -10.33 27.77 -12.53
C ASP A 635 -10.61 26.26 -12.75
N ILE A 636 -10.20 25.70 -13.90
CA ILE A 636 -10.26 24.25 -14.16
C ILE A 636 -9.45 23.47 -13.14
N TYR A 637 -8.23 23.91 -12.81
CA TYR A 637 -7.41 23.30 -11.76
C TYR A 637 -8.14 23.29 -10.40
N LEU A 638 -8.82 24.38 -10.04
CA LEU A 638 -9.63 24.44 -8.82
C LEU A 638 -10.87 23.54 -8.88
N THR A 639 -11.49 23.34 -10.05
CA THR A 639 -12.64 22.45 -10.21
C THR A 639 -12.29 20.99 -10.50
N SER A 640 -11.00 20.64 -10.55
CA SER A 640 -10.47 19.28 -10.72
C SER A 640 -9.62 18.87 -9.52
N VAL A 641 -8.35 19.27 -9.50
CA VAL A 641 -7.40 19.07 -8.40
C VAL A 641 -7.94 19.63 -7.09
N GLY A 642 -8.55 20.81 -7.14
CA GLY A 642 -9.20 21.43 -6.00
C GLY A 642 -10.45 20.70 -5.49
N ARG A 643 -10.91 19.65 -6.17
CA ARG A 643 -12.06 18.80 -5.76
C ARG A 643 -11.68 17.32 -5.62
N GLY A 644 -10.40 17.04 -5.42
CA GLY A 644 -9.90 15.71 -5.03
C GLY A 644 -9.73 14.73 -6.19
N SER A 645 -9.64 15.24 -7.41
CA SER A 645 -9.47 14.49 -8.66
C SER A 645 -8.20 14.90 -9.39
N THR A 646 -7.71 14.06 -10.30
CA THR A 646 -6.58 14.40 -11.18
C THR A 646 -7.09 15.12 -12.43
N LEU A 647 -6.39 16.16 -12.86
CA LEU A 647 -6.62 16.84 -14.13
C LEU A 647 -5.84 16.15 -15.26
N LEU A 648 -6.51 15.81 -16.34
CA LEU A 648 -5.90 15.39 -17.61
C LEU A 648 -6.14 16.49 -18.66
N LEU A 649 -5.16 17.37 -18.86
CA LEU A 649 -5.28 18.48 -19.82
C LEU A 649 -4.70 18.09 -21.18
N ASN A 650 -5.51 18.09 -22.23
CA ASN A 650 -5.04 17.88 -23.59
C ASN A 650 -4.35 19.11 -24.18
N VAL A 651 -3.20 18.88 -24.82
CA VAL A 651 -2.38 19.90 -25.51
C VAL A 651 -1.94 19.33 -26.86
N PRO A 652 -2.65 19.63 -27.96
CA PRO A 652 -2.40 19.00 -29.24
C PRO A 652 -1.26 19.67 -30.01
N PRO A 653 -0.26 18.91 -30.51
CA PRO A 653 0.71 19.41 -31.47
C PRO A 653 0.04 19.81 -32.79
N ASP A 654 0.56 20.86 -33.41
CA ASP A 654 0.09 21.35 -34.70
C ASP A 654 0.64 20.54 -35.90
N ARG A 655 0.31 20.98 -37.11
CA ARG A 655 0.75 20.31 -38.35
C ARG A 655 2.26 20.31 -38.58
N ARG A 656 3.02 21.18 -37.91
CA ARG A 656 4.49 21.16 -37.93
C ARG A 656 5.02 20.01 -37.06
N GLY A 657 4.23 19.55 -36.10
CA GLY A 657 4.66 18.60 -35.05
C GLY A 657 5.21 19.32 -33.83
N LEU A 658 4.70 20.51 -33.49
CA LEU A 658 5.10 21.32 -32.34
C LEU A 658 3.88 21.68 -31.49
N ILE A 659 4.05 21.81 -30.17
CA ILE A 659 3.03 22.49 -29.36
C ILE A 659 3.06 23.96 -29.77
N HIS A 660 1.93 24.46 -30.26
CA HIS A 660 1.79 25.80 -30.81
C HIS A 660 2.04 26.89 -29.75
N GLU A 661 2.57 28.03 -30.18
CA GLU A 661 3.16 29.06 -29.33
C GLU A 661 2.11 29.70 -28.38
N ASN A 662 0.84 29.78 -28.82
CA ASN A 662 -0.27 30.25 -27.99
C ASN A 662 -0.55 29.32 -26.81
N ASP A 663 -0.48 28.00 -27.03
CA ASP A 663 -0.67 26.96 -26.03
C ASP A 663 0.48 26.99 -25.02
N VAL A 664 1.73 27.12 -25.50
CA VAL A 664 2.92 27.32 -24.63
C VAL A 664 2.73 28.55 -23.73
N LYS A 665 2.27 29.68 -24.30
CA LYS A 665 2.02 30.91 -23.55
C LYS A 665 0.92 30.74 -22.50
N ALA A 666 -0.19 30.08 -22.84
CA ALA A 666 -1.28 29.81 -21.92
C ALA A 666 -0.83 28.92 -20.75
N LEU A 667 -0.09 27.84 -21.04
CA LEU A 667 0.46 26.94 -20.03
C LEU A 667 1.46 27.65 -19.11
N THR A 668 2.33 28.51 -19.67
CA THR A 668 3.29 29.30 -18.89
C THR A 668 2.57 30.23 -17.92
N GLY A 669 1.60 31.00 -18.41
CA GLY A 669 0.81 31.90 -17.56
C GLY A 669 0.02 31.15 -16.49
N TRP A 670 -0.55 30.00 -16.83
CA TRP A 670 -1.26 29.15 -15.86
C TRP A 670 -0.33 28.65 -14.75
N LYS A 671 0.88 28.19 -15.11
CA LYS A 671 1.90 27.77 -14.14
C LYS A 671 2.33 28.91 -13.23
N GLU A 672 2.54 30.11 -13.79
CA GLU A 672 2.85 31.31 -13.00
C GLU A 672 1.74 31.63 -11.99
N MET A 673 0.47 31.43 -12.35
CA MET A 673 -0.65 31.61 -11.42
C MET A 673 -0.62 30.56 -10.29
N ILE A 674 -0.44 29.28 -10.60
CA ILE A 674 -0.32 28.23 -9.57
C ILE A 674 0.82 28.55 -8.60
N ASP A 675 2.00 28.89 -9.13
CA ASP A 675 3.17 29.20 -8.33
C ASP A 675 2.99 30.45 -7.47
N ARG A 676 2.28 31.45 -7.98
CA ARG A 676 2.01 32.69 -7.26
C ARG A 676 1.00 32.48 -6.14
N GLU A 677 -0.14 31.86 -6.44
CA GLU A 677 -1.24 31.73 -5.49
C GLU A 677 -0.94 30.69 -4.40
N PHE A 678 -0.13 29.66 -4.68
CA PHE A 678 0.22 28.61 -3.72
C PHE A 678 1.67 28.67 -3.22
N LYS A 679 2.34 29.83 -3.39
CA LYS A 679 3.76 30.01 -3.05
C LYS A 679 4.08 29.75 -1.57
N THR A 680 3.25 30.30 -0.69
CA THR A 680 3.54 30.38 0.74
C THR A 680 2.36 29.85 1.53
N ASN A 681 2.50 28.65 2.10
CA ASN A 681 1.54 28.14 3.07
C ASN A 681 1.74 28.88 4.41
N LEU A 682 0.82 29.78 4.73
CA LEU A 682 0.78 30.58 5.95
C LEU A 682 0.52 29.74 7.21
N ALA A 683 -0.04 28.53 7.07
CA ALA A 683 -0.31 27.62 8.18
C ALA A 683 0.88 26.69 8.52
N LEU A 684 1.90 26.60 7.64
CA LEU A 684 3.02 25.68 7.83
C LEU A 684 3.77 25.97 9.14
N LYS A 685 3.85 24.94 10.00
CA LYS A 685 4.47 24.93 11.33
C LYS A 685 3.90 25.99 12.28
N THR A 686 2.68 26.44 12.05
CA THR A 686 1.97 27.33 12.97
C THR A 686 1.33 26.54 14.11
N LYS A 687 0.80 27.24 15.11
CA LYS A 687 0.14 26.58 16.24
C LYS A 687 -1.26 26.13 15.82
N ALA A 688 -1.56 24.85 16.04
CA ALA A 688 -2.90 24.32 15.85
C ALA A 688 -3.46 23.71 17.14
N THR A 689 -4.77 23.84 17.35
CA THR A 689 -5.52 23.22 18.46
C THR A 689 -6.79 22.56 17.93
N ALA A 690 -7.27 21.49 18.56
CA ALA A 690 -8.47 20.80 18.13
C ALA A 690 -9.48 20.63 19.27
N SER A 691 -10.75 20.48 18.91
CA SER A 691 -11.85 20.19 19.86
C SER A 691 -11.59 18.91 20.65
N SER A 692 -11.00 17.89 20.01
CA SER A 692 -10.53 16.66 20.64
C SER A 692 -9.49 16.00 19.73
N HIS A 693 -8.76 15.01 20.24
CA HIS A 693 -7.95 14.11 19.41
C HIS A 693 -7.84 12.73 20.05
N ARG A 694 -7.61 11.73 19.21
CA ARG A 694 -7.64 10.30 19.54
C ARG A 694 -6.68 9.98 20.68
N GLY A 695 -7.21 9.36 21.74
CA GLY A 695 -6.45 8.93 22.91
C GLY A 695 -5.69 10.04 23.66
N LYS A 696 -5.91 11.32 23.34
CA LYS A 696 -5.15 12.47 23.87
C LYS A 696 -3.62 12.33 23.68
N VAL A 697 -3.18 11.65 22.62
CA VAL A 697 -1.75 11.47 22.31
C VAL A 697 -1.28 12.40 21.20
N ALA A 698 -0.01 12.81 21.28
CA ALA A 698 0.63 13.70 20.31
C ALA A 698 0.55 13.15 18.87
N ASN A 699 0.57 11.82 18.70
CA ASN A 699 0.46 11.17 17.40
C ASN A 699 -0.82 11.54 16.64
N TYR A 700 -1.87 12.05 17.26
CA TYR A 700 -3.10 12.43 16.54
C TYR A 700 -3.50 13.88 16.81
N ALA A 701 -2.57 14.69 17.33
CA ALA A 701 -2.83 16.05 17.74
C ALA A 701 -3.05 16.99 16.54
N ALA A 702 -3.65 18.14 16.83
CA ALA A 702 -3.95 19.17 15.83
C ALA A 702 -2.71 19.69 15.09
N SER A 703 -1.54 19.70 15.73
CA SER A 703 -0.28 20.15 15.12
C SER A 703 0.07 19.42 13.83
N ASN A 704 -0.40 18.18 13.69
CA ASN A 704 -0.09 17.31 12.55
C ASN A 704 -0.71 17.85 11.25
N VAL A 705 -1.80 18.62 11.32
CA VAL A 705 -2.38 19.20 10.09
C VAL A 705 -1.55 20.36 9.51
N THR A 706 -0.53 20.81 10.24
CA THR A 706 0.30 21.97 9.87
C THR A 706 1.79 21.64 9.80
N ASP A 707 2.20 20.37 9.95
CA ASP A 707 3.62 20.01 10.05
C ASP A 707 4.33 19.86 8.69
N GLY A 708 3.57 19.72 7.61
CA GLY A 708 4.05 19.51 6.24
C GLY A 708 4.40 18.05 5.92
N ASP A 709 3.96 17.08 6.72
CA ASP A 709 4.16 15.65 6.48
C ASP A 709 2.83 14.95 6.17
N LYS A 710 2.66 14.55 4.91
CA LYS A 710 1.45 13.88 4.40
C LYS A 710 1.09 12.55 5.10
N ASN A 711 2.02 11.96 5.87
CA ASN A 711 1.79 10.71 6.58
C ASN A 711 1.29 10.92 8.01
N THR A 712 1.33 12.16 8.51
CA THR A 712 0.73 12.54 9.77
C THR A 712 -0.70 13.04 9.53
N TYR A 713 -1.52 13.04 10.57
CA TYR A 713 -2.91 13.48 10.56
C TYR A 713 -3.45 13.72 11.96
N TRP A 714 -4.39 14.65 12.03
CA TRP A 714 -5.30 14.78 13.16
C TRP A 714 -6.49 13.81 13.00
N THR A 715 -6.88 13.18 14.09
CA THR A 715 -8.11 12.35 14.16
C THR A 715 -8.68 12.34 15.57
N THR A 716 -9.98 12.08 15.68
CA THR A 716 -10.71 11.88 16.93
C THR A 716 -10.82 10.39 17.32
N ASN A 717 -11.40 10.10 18.49
CA ASN A 717 -11.78 8.72 18.86
C ASN A 717 -12.89 8.20 17.93
N ASP A 718 -13.04 6.87 17.83
CA ASP A 718 -13.94 6.23 16.86
C ASP A 718 -15.41 6.62 17.01
N ASP A 719 -15.86 6.91 18.24
CA ASP A 719 -17.21 7.35 18.60
C ASP A 719 -17.49 8.84 18.29
N VAL A 720 -16.45 9.61 17.92
CA VAL A 720 -16.55 11.05 17.67
C VAL A 720 -16.39 11.32 16.18
N THR A 721 -17.49 11.53 15.46
CA THR A 721 -17.51 11.69 13.99
C THR A 721 -17.42 13.14 13.52
N THR A 722 -17.38 14.10 14.43
CA THR A 722 -17.26 15.54 14.15
C THR A 722 -16.13 16.15 14.97
N GLY A 723 -15.68 17.34 14.59
CA GLY A 723 -14.64 18.05 15.35
C GLY A 723 -14.09 19.24 14.59
N SER A 724 -13.30 20.06 15.26
CA SER A 724 -12.69 21.23 14.65
C SER A 724 -11.20 21.30 14.92
N VAL A 725 -10.48 21.91 13.99
CA VAL A 725 -9.08 22.33 14.13
C VAL A 725 -9.00 23.84 13.92
N GLU A 726 -8.39 24.52 14.88
CA GLU A 726 -8.11 25.95 14.88
C GLU A 726 -6.63 26.15 14.59
N ILE A 727 -6.32 27.06 13.67
CA ILE A 727 -4.97 27.39 13.22
C ILE A 727 -4.73 28.85 13.55
N ASP A 728 -3.66 29.12 14.29
CA ASP A 728 -3.22 30.46 14.65
C ASP A 728 -2.04 30.87 13.77
N LEU A 729 -2.30 31.78 12.82
CA LEU A 729 -1.32 32.31 11.87
C LEU A 729 -0.29 33.23 12.55
N GLY A 730 -0.43 33.49 13.86
CA GLY A 730 0.46 34.32 14.67
C GLY A 730 0.27 35.83 14.46
N LYS A 731 -0.14 36.25 13.26
CA LYS A 731 -0.48 37.64 12.92
C LYS A 731 -1.62 37.70 11.91
N ALA A 732 -2.29 38.85 11.82
CA ALA A 732 -3.29 39.06 10.78
C ALA A 732 -2.65 38.95 9.38
N GLN A 733 -3.21 38.08 8.54
CA GLN A 733 -2.80 37.86 7.15
C GLN A 733 -4.04 37.85 6.25
N THR A 734 -3.90 38.27 5.01
CA THR A 734 -4.95 38.13 4.00
C THR A 734 -4.92 36.72 3.43
N VAL A 735 -6.04 36.01 3.55
CA VAL A 735 -6.24 34.64 3.09
C VAL A 735 -7.15 34.65 1.87
N LYS A 736 -6.75 33.95 0.82
CA LYS A 736 -7.51 33.76 -0.43
C LYS A 736 -7.86 32.30 -0.67
N TYR A 737 -7.05 31.36 -0.18
CA TYR A 737 -7.31 29.93 -0.34
C TYR A 737 -7.09 29.17 0.95
N VAL A 738 -7.93 28.14 1.15
CA VAL A 738 -7.72 27.12 2.17
C VAL A 738 -7.72 25.76 1.50
N THR A 739 -6.65 24.98 1.69
CA THR A 739 -6.56 23.61 1.21
C THR A 739 -6.74 22.63 2.35
N LEU A 740 -7.45 21.53 2.10
CA LEU A 740 -7.67 20.44 3.05
C LEU A 740 -7.32 19.11 2.39
N LYS A 741 -6.72 18.19 3.15
CA LYS A 741 -6.42 16.82 2.68
C LYS A 741 -6.87 15.80 3.72
N GLU A 742 -7.53 14.73 3.29
CA GLU A 742 -7.73 13.54 4.13
C GLU A 742 -6.56 12.57 3.97
N HIS A 743 -6.26 11.79 5.01
CA HIS A 743 -5.36 10.65 4.89
C HIS A 743 -6.09 9.45 4.24
N ILE A 744 -6.29 9.53 2.93
CA ILE A 744 -7.17 8.63 2.16
C ILE A 744 -6.72 7.15 2.14
N GLN A 745 -5.50 6.83 2.59
CA GLN A 745 -5.08 5.44 2.85
C GLN A 745 -5.95 4.75 3.91
N LEU A 746 -6.66 5.51 4.75
CA LEU A 746 -7.67 5.03 5.69
C LEU A 746 -9.11 5.26 5.20
N GLY A 747 -9.29 5.52 3.90
CA GLY A 747 -10.57 5.76 3.24
C GLY A 747 -11.01 7.22 3.29
N GLN A 748 -11.98 7.57 2.44
CA GLN A 748 -12.58 8.91 2.37
C GLN A 748 -13.80 9.00 3.31
N ARG A 749 -13.84 10.01 4.18
CA ARG A 749 -14.76 10.05 5.33
C ARG A 749 -15.64 11.29 5.36
N VAL A 750 -15.05 12.47 5.16
CA VAL A 750 -15.74 13.75 5.36
C VAL A 750 -16.85 13.93 4.33
N LYS A 751 -18.05 14.24 4.82
CA LYS A 751 -19.25 14.51 4.01
C LYS A 751 -19.59 16.00 3.95
N ALA A 752 -19.32 16.73 5.03
CA ALA A 752 -19.53 18.18 5.10
C ALA A 752 -18.58 18.83 6.11
N PHE A 753 -18.15 20.05 5.80
CA PHE A 753 -17.35 20.88 6.68
C PHE A 753 -17.57 22.37 6.43
N THR A 754 -17.17 23.20 7.41
CA THR A 754 -17.16 24.66 7.31
C THR A 754 -15.76 25.21 7.56
N VAL A 755 -15.50 26.39 6.99
CA VAL A 755 -14.30 27.19 7.29
C VAL A 755 -14.75 28.53 7.86
N GLU A 756 -14.13 28.92 8.96
CA GLU A 756 -14.42 30.17 9.68
C GLU A 756 -13.14 30.99 9.84
N ALA A 757 -13.25 32.32 9.76
CA ALA A 757 -12.19 33.26 10.08
C ALA A 757 -12.50 33.99 11.38
N TRP A 758 -11.47 34.28 12.17
CA TRP A 758 -11.62 35.10 13.37
C TRP A 758 -11.60 36.59 13.00
N GLN A 759 -12.73 37.28 13.20
CA GLN A 759 -12.90 38.69 12.88
C GLN A 759 -13.69 39.38 13.98
N ASN A 760 -13.26 40.59 14.38
CA ASN A 760 -13.94 41.41 15.39
C ASN A 760 -14.24 40.67 16.71
N GLY A 761 -13.34 39.78 17.13
CA GLY A 761 -13.48 38.99 18.36
C GLY A 761 -14.49 37.84 18.27
N GLN A 762 -14.92 37.44 17.08
CA GLN A 762 -15.86 36.34 16.86
C GLN A 762 -15.47 35.50 15.64
N TRP A 763 -15.97 34.27 15.59
CA TRP A 763 -15.83 33.40 14.42
C TRP A 763 -16.90 33.70 13.39
N GLN A 764 -16.49 33.94 12.15
CA GLN A 764 -17.39 34.17 11.02
C GLN A 764 -17.17 33.09 9.98
N LYS A 765 -18.25 32.42 9.58
CA LYS A 765 -18.21 31.43 8.50
C LYS A 765 -17.90 32.12 7.18
N ILE A 766 -16.81 31.70 6.55
CA ILE A 766 -16.32 32.23 5.27
C ILE A 766 -16.49 31.23 4.12
N ALA A 767 -16.65 29.94 4.42
CA ALA A 767 -16.98 28.92 3.42
C ALA A 767 -17.67 27.70 4.06
N ASN A 768 -18.38 26.93 3.24
CA ASN A 768 -18.82 25.58 3.53
C ASN A 768 -18.70 24.71 2.27
N ALA A 769 -18.45 23.42 2.45
CA ALA A 769 -18.30 22.46 1.37
C ALA A 769 -18.62 21.04 1.86
N THR A 770 -18.64 20.09 0.93
CA THR A 770 -18.99 18.69 1.19
C THR A 770 -17.76 17.81 1.40
N THR A 771 -17.35 17.04 0.40
CA THR A 771 -16.24 16.09 0.47
C THR A 771 -14.88 16.78 0.42
N ILE A 772 -13.89 16.20 1.09
CA ILE A 772 -12.48 16.61 0.99
C ILE A 772 -11.73 15.67 0.04
N GLY A 773 -11.63 14.38 0.37
CA GLY A 773 -10.87 13.41 -0.43
C GLY A 773 -9.37 13.66 -0.37
N TYR A 774 -8.67 13.40 -1.49
CA TYR A 774 -7.22 13.59 -1.55
C TYR A 774 -6.82 15.05 -1.30
N LYS A 775 -7.56 16.00 -1.89
CA LYS A 775 -7.29 17.44 -1.79
C LYS A 775 -8.55 18.26 -2.09
N ARG A 776 -8.82 19.26 -1.27
CA ARG A 776 -9.91 20.23 -1.47
C ARG A 776 -9.36 21.63 -1.37
N ILE A 777 -9.43 22.41 -2.44
CA ILE A 777 -9.03 23.83 -2.45
C ILE A 777 -10.30 24.67 -2.44
N LEU A 778 -10.44 25.52 -1.43
CA LEU A 778 -11.50 26.51 -1.35
C LEU A 778 -10.95 27.88 -1.73
N LYS A 779 -11.44 28.43 -2.85
CA LYS A 779 -11.25 29.84 -3.22
C LYS A 779 -12.21 30.70 -2.38
N LEU A 780 -11.68 31.69 -1.70
CA LEU A 780 -12.42 32.56 -0.79
C LEU A 780 -12.52 33.97 -1.37
N ALA A 781 -13.54 34.72 -0.93
CA ALA A 781 -13.44 36.17 -0.95
C ALA A 781 -12.27 36.57 -0.02
N PRO A 782 -11.26 37.34 -0.48
CA PRO A 782 -10.08 37.62 0.32
C PRO A 782 -10.45 38.18 1.70
N VAL A 783 -9.95 37.54 2.76
CA VAL A 783 -10.30 37.86 4.15
C VAL A 783 -9.04 38.05 4.97
N THR A 784 -8.96 39.14 5.72
CA THR A 784 -7.84 39.37 6.65
C THR A 784 -8.19 38.80 8.02
N THR A 785 -7.39 37.86 8.50
CA THR A 785 -7.59 37.21 9.81
C THR A 785 -6.27 36.71 10.40
N GLN A 786 -6.24 36.52 11.73
CA GLN A 786 -5.14 35.86 12.43
C GLN A 786 -5.41 34.37 12.65
N LYS A 787 -6.67 33.92 12.58
CA LYS A 787 -7.03 32.53 12.88
C LYS A 787 -8.05 32.00 11.88
N ILE A 788 -7.83 30.74 11.51
CA ILE A 788 -8.75 29.96 10.68
C ILE A 788 -9.23 28.78 11.51
N ARG A 789 -10.52 28.47 11.44
CA ARG A 789 -11.07 27.21 11.97
C ARG A 789 -11.67 26.39 10.84
N VAL A 790 -11.33 25.11 10.83
CA VAL A 790 -11.97 24.11 9.99
C VAL A 790 -12.80 23.22 10.91
N SER A 791 -14.10 23.13 10.63
CA SER A 791 -15.04 22.32 11.43
C SER A 791 -15.64 21.23 10.56
N ILE A 792 -15.33 19.97 10.86
CA ILE A 792 -15.96 18.81 10.24
C ILE A 792 -17.33 18.62 10.89
N THR A 793 -18.39 18.84 10.10
CA THR A 793 -19.77 18.83 10.57
C THR A 793 -20.47 17.51 10.28
N GLU A 794 -20.03 16.75 9.28
CA GLU A 794 -20.53 15.41 9.00
C GLU A 794 -19.44 14.53 8.39
N SER A 795 -19.33 13.28 8.84
CA SER A 795 -18.34 12.30 8.38
C SER A 795 -18.87 10.87 8.51
N LYS A 796 -18.38 9.94 7.69
CA LYS A 796 -18.71 8.50 7.79
C LYS A 796 -18.20 7.83 9.06
N ALA A 797 -17.13 8.38 9.64
CA ALA A 797 -16.47 7.90 10.86
C ALA A 797 -15.67 9.07 11.48
N CYS A 798 -14.84 8.80 12.49
CA CYS A 798 -13.87 9.78 12.98
C CYS A 798 -13.08 10.42 11.82
N PRO A 799 -13.04 11.77 11.70
CA PRO A 799 -12.33 12.45 10.63
C PRO A 799 -10.83 12.19 10.71
N VAL A 800 -10.17 12.14 9.55
CA VAL A 800 -8.72 11.94 9.46
C VAL A 800 -8.15 12.97 8.48
N ILE A 801 -7.69 14.09 9.03
CA ILE A 801 -7.21 15.24 8.24
C ILE A 801 -5.68 15.26 8.32
N SER A 802 -5.02 15.08 7.17
CA SER A 802 -3.56 15.08 7.09
C SER A 802 -2.99 16.49 6.97
N GLU A 803 -3.71 17.42 6.33
CA GLU A 803 -3.19 18.76 6.11
C GLU A 803 -4.29 19.81 6.03
N VAL A 804 -4.00 20.99 6.60
CA VAL A 804 -4.71 22.24 6.38
C VAL A 804 -3.70 23.30 5.97
N GLU A 805 -3.80 23.76 4.73
CA GLU A 805 -2.93 24.80 4.18
C GLU A 805 -3.73 26.11 4.02
N VAL A 806 -3.06 27.25 4.21
CA VAL A 806 -3.68 28.59 4.13
C VAL A 806 -2.80 29.47 3.23
N TYR A 807 -3.38 30.11 2.22
CA TYR A 807 -2.66 30.91 1.22
C TYR A 807 -3.26 32.30 1.01
#